data_AF-U7PP98-F1
#
_entry.id   AF-U7PP98-F1
#
_cell.length_a   1.000
_cell.length_b   1.000
_cell.length_c   1.000
_cell.angle_alpha   90.00
_cell.angle_beta   90.00
_cell.angle_gamma   90.00
#
_symmetry.space_group_name_H-M   'P 1'
#
loop_
_entity.id
_entity.type
_entity.pdbx_description
1 polymer ?
#
loop_
_entity_poly.entity_id
_entity_poly.type
_entity_poly.pdbx_seq_one_letter_code
_entity_poly.pdbx_strand_id
1 'polypeptide(L)'
;MRRAKFVCMEGADNLPNGHYGTSVKLNWAMDPNRGLMLAHGMNGAPLRADHGRPLRAVVPGQIGGRSVKWLRRLIVTAEPSDNWYHYYDNKVLPTTVTPQQSADEPAWWRDERYAIYDLNVNSAIAQPQHDEVLDLASRVPDYTIRGYAYSGGGRRVTRMEVSLDGGNSWRLADVQYPEDRYRDIDIDLYGGRLDMSSRDTCFCWCFWAYTLPICELQSADSIIVRGMDDAMMCQPRDMYWSVLGMMNNPWFRVTIVKTGKQTLRFEHPTSLMSGNPGWMEKVKKAGGDLLNGRWGEISSKDIHQPPTPPLEEVNMANSDVKRIFTFNEFSEQSSEARPLFVVAGEVYDGTGYLKHHPGGAQSIQAVAASDATEEFIAIPLNKVPIGTALEFKGPVGKFDPQSLALAAPYACSFGGELVLDSNIGSYYYKNFPYLGQTGSGNWAAMFGLLNVLFRPAGGLIGDYIYGSTHSVWAKRLWVTFLGVVTGAFELAIGLSDPHSESTMFGLMAGLAFFLEAANGANFSVVPHVHPFANESASVSVKATSTIRISSYELEVAQQTGQRQDGAIRLPASYLEDPSLSYFITTKVLFSGETEAALEAGDLYERAEEEERKNNLDEAEQLFRRAHALSETGRDVIGQLKALNGLGCVLLARDELAQAEGVLRGALGAAEQVLGSAHGVTLALVASLARLCGATNRVAAEQLAARAQAGYERALGTRHETAIAAVHRLGDARMALGALADAEVQYARALQLSDETLGPEGALTLDVASSLGALHALQPGKLGDAEELLRRAMRGHRVHVGGDHASTLRDALRLASVCQQQQKEEKLAEAEALAERALAGLEKKHRANNTQVLPAYVRLALIYIEQGKLAQAEPLLERALQGYETVLGPCGWASLEAAEHLGSFYLEQQRLDEAERLLQCALAGFESAHGPATRQIATTAKSLACVYQKQGKLVEAGDLFARSFHACQSAHGEDSLEAVRAMRNLARSYEEQGRPEEARNLMERCLAGCEKVLGSSHSETQETQHMVLRLRDGPVSG
;
A
#
# COMPACT_ATOMS: atom_id res chain seq x y z
N MET A 1 19.90 11.55 -29.23
CA MET A 1 18.59 11.73 -28.57
C MET A 1 17.72 10.47 -28.54
N ARG A 2 17.71 9.56 -29.54
CA ARG A 2 16.83 8.37 -29.51
C ARG A 2 16.99 7.44 -28.28
N ARG A 3 18.15 7.44 -27.61
CA ARG A 3 18.39 6.69 -26.36
C ARG A 3 18.07 7.47 -25.09
N ALA A 4 17.78 8.77 -25.19
CA ALA A 4 17.54 9.58 -24.01
C ALA A 4 16.21 9.19 -23.37
N LYS A 5 16.21 8.98 -22.06
CA LYS A 5 15.06 8.58 -21.27
C LYS A 5 14.82 9.49 -20.07
N PHE A 6 15.77 10.34 -19.70
CA PHE A 6 15.71 11.18 -18.51
C PHE A 6 16.15 12.62 -18.77
N VAL A 7 15.61 13.53 -17.97
CA VAL A 7 16.11 14.89 -17.78
C VAL A 7 16.65 14.98 -16.37
N CYS A 8 17.97 15.03 -16.24
CA CYS A 8 18.65 15.32 -14.98
C CYS A 8 18.69 16.84 -14.76
N MET A 9 18.42 17.24 -13.52
CA MET A 9 18.37 18.60 -13.03
C MET A 9 19.36 18.72 -11.88
N GLU A 10 20.19 19.76 -11.90
CA GLU A 10 21.15 20.04 -10.83
C GLU A 10 21.00 21.49 -10.36
N GLY A 11 20.97 21.67 -9.04
CA GLY A 11 20.91 22.95 -8.36
C GLY A 11 22.29 23.63 -8.25
N ALA A 12 22.30 24.78 -7.58
CA ALA A 12 23.50 25.56 -7.27
C ALA A 12 23.76 25.65 -5.75
N ASP A 13 22.98 24.91 -4.95
CA ASP A 13 23.14 24.73 -3.51
C ASP A 13 24.46 24.02 -3.18
N ASN A 14 25.06 24.30 -2.02
CA ASN A 14 26.34 23.73 -1.63
C ASN A 14 26.16 22.80 -0.41
N LEU A 15 25.72 21.56 -0.67
CA LEU A 15 25.44 20.58 0.38
C LEU A 15 26.66 19.65 0.62
N PRO A 16 26.72 18.93 1.76
CA PRO A 16 27.88 18.10 2.12
C PRO A 16 28.30 17.04 1.08
N ASN A 17 27.36 16.52 0.28
CA ASN A 17 27.61 15.52 -0.76
C ASN A 17 27.58 16.11 -2.18
N GLY A 18 27.80 17.42 -2.31
CA GLY A 18 27.78 18.15 -3.58
C GLY A 18 26.47 18.90 -3.84
N HIS A 19 26.30 19.43 -5.05
CA HIS A 19 25.05 20.09 -5.43
C HIS A 19 23.89 19.08 -5.45
N TYR A 20 22.70 19.52 -5.04
CA TYR A 20 21.49 18.72 -5.17
C TYR A 20 21.21 18.39 -6.63
N GLY A 21 21.03 17.13 -6.94
CA GLY A 21 20.73 16.68 -8.30
C GLY A 21 19.78 15.49 -8.33
N THR A 22 18.92 15.46 -9.34
CA THR A 22 17.93 14.39 -9.54
C THR A 22 17.50 14.31 -11.00
N SER A 23 16.79 13.26 -11.40
CA SER A 23 16.16 13.17 -12.72
C SER A 23 14.65 13.01 -12.68
N VAL A 24 14.02 13.38 -13.79
CA VAL A 24 12.65 13.00 -14.16
C VAL A 24 12.68 12.25 -15.49
N LYS A 25 11.65 11.45 -15.78
CA LYS A 25 11.55 10.77 -17.08
C LYS A 25 11.35 11.79 -18.19
N LEU A 26 12.11 11.65 -19.28
CA LEU A 26 12.09 12.58 -20.41
C LEU A 26 10.72 12.62 -21.07
N ASN A 27 10.04 11.48 -21.24
CA ASN A 27 8.69 11.46 -21.81
C ASN A 27 7.68 12.25 -20.96
N TRP A 28 7.86 12.29 -19.64
CA TRP A 28 7.02 13.07 -18.73
C TRP A 28 7.36 14.56 -18.77
N ALA A 29 8.64 14.92 -18.88
CA ALA A 29 9.05 16.30 -19.10
C ALA A 29 8.56 16.87 -20.43
N MET A 30 8.32 16.00 -21.41
CA MET A 30 7.80 16.38 -22.73
C MET A 30 6.27 16.30 -22.83
N ASP A 31 5.58 15.80 -21.80
CA ASP A 31 4.13 15.65 -21.79
C ASP A 31 3.46 16.93 -21.24
N PRO A 32 2.70 17.67 -22.06
CA PRO A 32 2.02 18.89 -21.61
C PRO A 32 1.06 18.64 -20.43
N ASN A 33 0.48 17.44 -20.31
CA ASN A 33 -0.42 17.11 -19.21
C ASN A 33 0.31 16.95 -17.87
N ARG A 34 1.64 16.82 -17.86
CA ARG A 34 2.42 16.77 -16.62
C ARG A 34 2.80 18.16 -16.11
N GLY A 35 2.68 19.20 -16.94
CA GLY A 35 2.88 20.59 -16.52
C GLY A 35 4.27 20.92 -15.98
N LEU A 36 5.31 20.16 -16.35
CA LEU A 36 6.68 20.45 -15.93
C LEU A 36 7.12 21.81 -16.50
N MET A 37 7.63 22.67 -15.62
CA MET A 37 8.00 24.04 -16.01
C MET A 37 9.28 24.49 -15.36
N LEU A 38 9.95 25.42 -16.03
CA LEU A 38 11.01 26.22 -15.46
C LEU A 38 10.40 27.55 -15.01
N ALA A 39 10.42 27.79 -13.71
CA ALA A 39 9.86 29.01 -13.13
C ALA A 39 10.98 30.01 -12.85
N HIS A 40 10.79 31.25 -13.30
CA HIS A 40 11.60 32.42 -12.92
C HIS A 40 10.83 33.43 -12.07
N GLY A 41 9.51 33.23 -11.93
CA GLY A 41 8.61 34.04 -11.12
C GLY A 41 7.43 33.23 -10.56
N MET A 42 6.73 33.82 -9.60
CA MET A 42 5.53 33.30 -8.94
C MET A 42 4.61 34.47 -8.63
N ASN A 43 3.32 34.36 -8.98
CA ASN A 43 2.31 35.40 -8.73
C ASN A 43 2.70 36.80 -9.25
N GLY A 44 3.33 36.86 -10.43
CA GLY A 44 3.77 38.11 -11.07
C GLY A 44 5.06 38.71 -10.52
N ALA A 45 5.68 38.12 -9.49
CA ALA A 45 6.96 38.57 -8.94
C ALA A 45 8.10 37.60 -9.30
N PRO A 46 9.35 38.07 -9.42
CA PRO A 46 10.51 37.18 -9.49
C PRO A 46 10.56 36.23 -8.27
N LEU A 47 11.11 35.03 -8.45
CA LEU A 47 11.28 34.09 -7.34
C LEU A 47 12.13 34.70 -6.21
N ARG A 48 11.76 34.42 -4.97
CA ARG A 48 12.57 34.70 -3.78
C ARG A 48 13.67 33.63 -3.63
N ALA A 49 14.69 33.91 -2.82
CA ALA A 49 15.85 33.02 -2.64
C ALA A 49 15.45 31.64 -2.11
N ASP A 50 14.57 31.58 -1.12
CA ASP A 50 13.98 30.37 -0.54
C ASP A 50 13.12 29.56 -1.54
N HIS A 51 12.66 30.22 -2.60
CA HIS A 51 11.96 29.63 -3.73
C HIS A 51 12.85 29.35 -4.95
N GLY A 52 14.18 29.40 -4.83
CA GLY A 52 15.10 28.95 -5.88
C GLY A 52 15.43 30.00 -6.95
N ARG A 53 15.46 31.29 -6.60
CA ARG A 53 15.93 32.37 -7.50
C ARG A 53 17.32 32.06 -8.10
N PRO A 54 17.61 32.39 -9.37
CA PRO A 54 16.73 33.03 -10.36
C PRO A 54 15.83 32.07 -11.13
N LEU A 55 16.07 30.76 -11.02
CA LEU A 55 15.39 29.74 -11.82
C LEU A 55 15.23 28.46 -11.00
N ARG A 56 14.05 27.86 -11.05
CA ARG A 56 13.82 26.52 -10.49
C ARG A 56 13.06 25.64 -11.46
N ALA A 57 13.20 24.33 -11.29
CA ALA A 57 12.26 23.38 -11.85
C ALA A 57 11.02 23.27 -10.94
N VAL A 58 9.85 23.21 -11.53
CA VAL A 58 8.59 22.87 -10.86
C VAL A 58 8.04 21.64 -11.58
N VAL A 59 7.83 20.57 -10.81
CA VAL A 59 7.36 19.27 -11.30
C VAL A 59 6.04 18.94 -10.58
N PRO A 60 4.89 19.42 -11.10
CA PRO A 60 3.60 19.23 -10.45
C PRO A 60 3.22 17.76 -10.30
N GLY A 61 2.50 17.43 -9.22
CA GLY A 61 2.04 16.06 -8.93
C GLY A 61 3.14 15.08 -8.50
N GLN A 62 4.40 15.52 -8.41
CA GLN A 62 5.52 14.71 -7.93
C GLN A 62 6.02 15.18 -6.57
N ILE A 63 6.79 14.31 -5.90
CA ILE A 63 7.46 14.64 -4.65
C ILE A 63 8.36 15.88 -4.81
N GLY A 64 8.38 16.74 -3.78
CA GLY A 64 9.07 18.03 -3.82
C GLY A 64 10.55 17.95 -4.21
N GLY A 65 11.23 16.85 -3.88
CA GLY A 65 12.63 16.60 -4.26
C GLY A 65 12.88 16.57 -5.77
N ARG A 66 11.85 16.35 -6.61
CA ARG A 66 12.00 16.45 -8.09
C ARG A 66 11.94 17.90 -8.60
N SER A 67 11.51 18.85 -7.78
CA SER A 67 11.44 20.29 -8.09
C SER A 67 12.69 21.03 -7.63
N VAL A 68 13.80 20.86 -8.36
CA VAL A 68 15.12 21.42 -8.01
C VAL A 68 15.10 22.95 -7.93
N LYS A 69 15.50 23.49 -6.77
CA LYS A 69 15.71 24.93 -6.53
C LYS A 69 17.10 25.36 -7.02
N TRP A 70 17.25 26.65 -7.35
CA TRP A 70 18.51 27.24 -7.83
C TRP A 70 19.10 26.49 -9.02
N LEU A 71 18.23 26.14 -9.97
CA LEU A 71 18.57 25.28 -11.11
C LEU A 71 19.71 25.87 -11.92
N ARG A 72 20.78 25.09 -12.08
CA ARG A 72 22.01 25.46 -12.78
C ARG A 72 22.22 24.65 -14.05
N ARG A 73 21.86 23.36 -14.04
CA ARG A 73 22.06 22.45 -15.20
C ARG A 73 20.83 21.61 -15.48
N LEU A 74 20.57 21.43 -16.78
CA LEU A 74 19.65 20.45 -17.34
C LEU A 74 20.44 19.54 -18.28
N ILE A 75 20.39 18.24 -18.03
CA ILE A 75 21.18 17.25 -18.78
C ILE A 75 20.23 16.17 -19.24
N VAL A 76 20.20 15.91 -20.54
CA VAL A 76 19.36 14.85 -21.12
C VAL A 76 20.19 13.58 -21.26
N THR A 77 19.80 12.53 -20.56
CA THR A 77 20.61 11.31 -20.39
C THR A 77 19.81 10.05 -20.74
N ALA A 78 20.53 8.95 -21.00
CA ALA A 78 19.92 7.64 -21.20
C ALA A 78 19.53 6.97 -19.88
N GLU A 79 20.29 7.24 -18.83
CA GLU A 79 20.11 6.72 -17.46
C GLU A 79 19.66 7.84 -16.52
N PRO A 80 19.06 7.52 -15.36
CA PRO A 80 18.76 8.48 -14.30
C PRO A 80 20.01 9.24 -13.81
N SER A 81 19.77 10.26 -12.98
CA SER A 81 20.84 11.04 -12.35
C SER A 81 21.74 10.16 -11.49
N ASP A 82 23.06 10.28 -11.65
CA ASP A 82 24.06 9.60 -10.83
C ASP A 82 24.44 10.37 -9.55
N ASN A 83 23.74 11.48 -9.29
CA ASN A 83 23.92 12.33 -8.13
C ASN A 83 23.58 11.59 -6.81
N TRP A 84 24.36 11.87 -5.76
CA TRP A 84 24.18 11.27 -4.44
C TRP A 84 22.74 11.44 -3.90
N TYR A 85 22.17 12.64 -4.00
CA TYR A 85 20.82 12.94 -3.52
C TYR A 85 19.73 12.23 -4.33
N HIS A 86 20.00 11.82 -5.57
CA HIS A 86 19.05 11.02 -6.34
C HIS A 86 18.93 9.59 -5.79
N TYR A 87 20.04 9.03 -5.29
CA TYR A 87 20.07 7.68 -4.72
C TYR A 87 19.51 7.63 -3.30
N TYR A 88 19.87 8.59 -2.45
CA TYR A 88 19.62 8.49 -1.00
C TYR A 88 18.40 9.28 -0.51
N ASP A 89 17.84 10.20 -1.31
CA ASP A 89 16.62 10.92 -0.95
C ASP A 89 15.40 10.48 -1.76
N ASN A 90 14.21 10.70 -1.20
CA ASN A 90 12.92 10.50 -1.89
C ASN A 90 12.74 9.06 -2.40
N LYS A 91 12.96 8.09 -1.51
CA LYS A 91 12.82 6.65 -1.77
C LYS A 91 11.80 6.01 -0.82
N VAL A 92 11.07 4.99 -1.29
CA VAL A 92 10.26 4.10 -0.44
C VAL A 92 10.83 2.70 -0.55
N LEU A 93 11.64 2.31 0.42
CA LEU A 93 12.19 0.96 0.49
C LEU A 93 11.09 -0.05 0.90
N PRO A 94 11.22 -1.34 0.53
CA PRO A 94 10.28 -2.38 0.95
C PRO A 94 10.19 -2.48 2.48
N THR A 95 9.00 -2.80 3.01
CA THR A 95 8.77 -2.94 4.47
C THR A 95 9.59 -4.06 5.12
N THR A 96 10.09 -5.01 4.32
CA THR A 96 10.97 -6.09 4.78
C THR A 96 12.41 -5.63 5.00
N VAL A 97 12.80 -4.45 4.49
CA VAL A 97 14.15 -3.90 4.67
C VAL A 97 14.23 -3.23 6.03
N THR A 98 15.09 -3.75 6.89
CA THR A 98 15.37 -3.15 8.20
C THR A 98 16.25 -1.89 8.06
N PRO A 99 16.21 -0.95 9.02
CA PRO A 99 17.15 0.17 9.05
C PRO A 99 18.61 -0.28 8.95
N GLN A 100 18.95 -1.39 9.61
CA GLN A 100 20.30 -1.96 9.57
C GLN A 100 20.69 -2.44 8.17
N GLN A 101 19.82 -3.20 7.50
CA GLN A 101 20.07 -3.63 6.12
C GLN A 101 20.20 -2.43 5.17
N SER A 102 19.36 -1.41 5.34
CA SER A 102 19.46 -0.21 4.51
C SER A 102 20.80 0.53 4.69
N ALA A 103 21.40 0.47 5.87
CA ALA A 103 22.71 1.08 6.15
C ALA A 103 23.87 0.21 5.61
N ASP A 104 23.77 -1.11 5.77
CA ASP A 104 24.84 -2.05 5.41
C ASP A 104 24.88 -2.35 3.89
N GLU A 105 23.77 -2.17 3.18
CA GLU A 105 23.62 -2.59 1.78
C GLU A 105 23.24 -1.40 0.85
N PRO A 106 24.23 -0.67 0.28
CA PRO A 106 23.99 0.48 -0.60
C PRO A 106 23.17 0.19 -1.86
N ALA A 107 23.03 -1.08 -2.23
CA ALA A 107 22.28 -1.51 -3.42
C ALA A 107 20.80 -1.13 -3.34
N TRP A 108 20.19 -1.17 -2.14
CA TRP A 108 18.78 -0.78 -1.95
C TRP A 108 18.52 0.67 -2.39
N TRP A 109 19.44 1.58 -2.13
CA TRP A 109 19.31 3.00 -2.46
C TRP A 109 19.48 3.30 -3.95
N ARG A 110 20.32 2.51 -4.63
CA ARG A 110 20.61 2.67 -6.06
C ARG A 110 19.53 2.09 -6.98
N ASP A 111 18.59 1.34 -6.43
CA ASP A 111 17.50 0.75 -7.20
C ASP A 111 16.42 1.80 -7.50
N GLU A 112 16.13 1.98 -8.79
CA GLU A 112 15.14 2.95 -9.26
C GLU A 112 13.70 2.54 -9.02
N ARG A 113 13.42 1.26 -8.72
CA ARG A 113 12.06 0.79 -8.38
C ARG A 113 11.51 1.51 -7.15
N TYR A 114 12.38 1.98 -6.26
CA TYR A 114 12.01 2.62 -5.01
C TYR A 114 11.98 4.15 -5.11
N ALA A 115 12.32 4.74 -6.27
CA ALA A 115 12.31 6.18 -6.47
C ALA A 115 10.87 6.72 -6.44
N ILE A 116 10.61 7.69 -5.56
CA ILE A 116 9.34 8.40 -5.54
C ILE A 116 9.33 9.37 -6.71
N TYR A 117 8.31 9.22 -7.56
CA TYR A 117 8.01 10.16 -8.62
C TYR A 117 6.67 10.84 -8.30
N ASP A 118 5.55 10.26 -8.73
CA ASP A 118 4.22 10.79 -8.44
C ASP A 118 3.87 10.64 -6.94
N LEU A 119 3.20 11.65 -6.37
CA LEU A 119 2.61 11.56 -5.04
C LEU A 119 1.45 10.54 -5.01
N ASN A 120 1.16 10.00 -3.83
CA ASN A 120 -0.02 9.17 -3.59
C ASN A 120 -1.23 10.02 -3.22
N VAL A 121 -2.41 9.42 -3.28
CA VAL A 121 -3.63 10.03 -2.73
C VAL A 121 -3.46 10.19 -1.22
N ASN A 122 -3.66 11.41 -0.70
CA ASN A 122 -3.55 11.67 0.72
C ASN A 122 -4.60 12.69 1.14
N SER A 123 -5.12 12.54 2.35
CA SER A 123 -6.07 13.45 2.95
C SER A 123 -5.78 13.64 4.42
N ALA A 124 -6.05 14.85 4.92
CA ALA A 124 -5.86 15.21 6.32
C ALA A 124 -7.04 16.04 6.82
N ILE A 125 -7.33 15.91 8.12
CA ILE A 125 -8.29 16.74 8.83
C ILE A 125 -7.55 17.99 9.31
N ALA A 126 -8.09 19.17 9.02
CA ALA A 126 -7.57 20.45 9.50
C ALA A 126 -8.45 21.04 10.61
N GLN A 127 -9.75 20.77 10.57
CA GLN A 127 -10.72 21.13 11.62
C GLN A 127 -11.56 19.90 11.96
N PRO A 128 -11.66 19.52 13.25
CA PRO A 128 -11.15 20.24 14.43
C PRO A 128 -9.62 20.32 14.50
N GLN A 129 -9.08 21.37 15.12
CA GLN A 129 -7.64 21.51 15.37
C GLN A 129 -7.19 20.58 16.50
N HIS A 130 -5.89 20.30 16.57
CA HIS A 130 -5.32 19.60 17.72
C HIS A 130 -5.54 20.44 18.99
N ASP A 131 -5.98 19.79 20.06
CA ASP A 131 -6.39 20.40 21.33
C ASP A 131 -7.56 21.40 21.25
N GLU A 132 -8.28 21.46 20.11
CA GLU A 132 -9.54 22.21 20.07
C GLU A 132 -10.54 21.60 21.07
N VAL A 133 -11.19 22.47 21.84
CA VAL A 133 -12.21 22.10 22.82
C VAL A 133 -13.56 22.59 22.33
N LEU A 134 -14.48 21.66 22.08
CA LEU A 134 -15.86 21.93 21.72
C LEU A 134 -16.75 21.82 22.96
N ASP A 135 -17.41 22.93 23.31
CA ASP A 135 -18.41 22.98 24.37
C ASP A 135 -19.78 22.51 23.83
N LEU A 136 -20.29 21.42 24.40
CA LEU A 136 -21.59 20.84 24.06
C LEU A 136 -22.76 21.73 24.51
N ALA A 137 -22.53 22.69 25.41
CA ALA A 137 -23.52 23.69 25.80
C ALA A 137 -23.65 24.84 24.79
N SER A 138 -22.79 24.90 23.76
CA SER A 138 -22.88 25.92 22.72
C SER A 138 -24.22 25.80 21.96
N ARG A 139 -24.81 26.94 21.61
CA ARG A 139 -26.10 26.99 20.86
C ARG A 139 -25.96 26.65 19.37
N VAL A 140 -24.78 26.21 18.92
CA VAL A 140 -24.57 25.86 17.51
C VAL A 140 -25.01 24.40 17.34
N PRO A 141 -26.02 24.10 16.50
CA PRO A 141 -26.54 22.74 16.38
C PRO A 141 -25.57 21.79 15.66
N ASP A 142 -24.77 22.35 14.74
CA ASP A 142 -23.94 21.60 13.81
C ASP A 142 -22.47 22.00 13.93
N TYR A 143 -21.60 21.04 13.69
CA TYR A 143 -20.17 21.25 13.53
C TYR A 143 -19.77 20.99 12.09
N THR A 144 -18.76 21.68 11.56
CA THR A 144 -18.25 21.41 10.21
C THR A 144 -16.80 20.93 10.28
N ILE A 145 -16.61 19.65 9.99
CA ILE A 145 -15.29 19.05 9.87
C ILE A 145 -14.72 19.47 8.51
N ARG A 146 -13.45 19.87 8.47
CA ARG A 146 -12.79 20.34 7.23
C ARG A 146 -11.40 19.77 7.11
N GLY A 147 -10.94 19.67 5.88
CA GLY A 147 -9.58 19.29 5.60
C GLY A 147 -9.17 19.56 4.17
N TYR A 148 -8.03 19.01 3.80
CA TYR A 148 -7.51 19.06 2.45
C TYR A 148 -7.14 17.66 1.98
N ALA A 149 -7.08 17.49 0.67
CA ALA A 149 -6.59 16.29 0.03
C ALA A 149 -5.83 16.63 -1.26
N TYR A 150 -4.98 15.71 -1.67
CA TYR A 150 -4.25 15.79 -2.94
C TYR A 150 -3.98 14.39 -3.49
N SER A 151 -3.65 14.30 -4.78
CA SER A 151 -3.08 13.10 -5.41
C SER A 151 -1.95 13.52 -6.34
N GLY A 152 -1.13 12.56 -6.76
CA GLY A 152 -0.01 12.81 -7.67
C GLY A 152 -0.32 12.54 -9.14
N GLY A 153 0.64 12.88 -10.00
CA GLY A 153 0.58 12.58 -11.44
C GLY A 153 -0.52 13.30 -12.22
N GLY A 154 -1.13 14.36 -11.66
CA GLY A 154 -2.24 15.08 -12.29
C GLY A 154 -3.62 14.49 -12.04
N ARG A 155 -3.74 13.50 -11.15
CA ARG A 155 -5.01 12.82 -10.83
C ARG A 155 -5.89 13.67 -9.91
N ARG A 156 -7.18 13.71 -10.18
CA ARG A 156 -8.17 14.39 -9.35
C ARG A 156 -8.55 13.52 -8.15
N VAL A 157 -8.55 14.09 -6.95
CA VAL A 157 -9.27 13.47 -5.82
C VAL A 157 -10.77 13.58 -6.09
N THR A 158 -11.45 12.47 -6.36
CA THR A 158 -12.86 12.46 -6.77
C THR A 158 -13.83 12.37 -5.61
N ARG A 159 -13.41 11.76 -4.50
CA ARG A 159 -14.27 11.49 -3.34
C ARG A 159 -13.51 11.65 -2.04
N MET A 160 -14.21 12.24 -1.08
CA MET A 160 -13.79 12.34 0.31
C MET A 160 -14.85 11.67 1.17
N GLU A 161 -14.43 10.74 2.02
CA GLU A 161 -15.34 9.97 2.86
C GLU A 161 -14.94 10.11 4.33
N VAL A 162 -15.91 10.42 5.17
CA VAL A 162 -15.74 10.62 6.61
C VAL A 162 -16.48 9.51 7.36
N SER A 163 -15.84 8.98 8.40
CA SER A 163 -16.39 8.00 9.32
C SER A 163 -16.29 8.51 10.76
N LEU A 164 -17.30 8.19 11.56
CA LEU A 164 -17.39 8.49 12.99
C LEU A 164 -17.38 7.23 13.87
N ASP A 165 -17.29 6.05 13.25
CA ASP A 165 -17.50 4.74 13.89
C ASP A 165 -16.35 3.77 13.62
N GLY A 166 -15.13 4.29 13.44
CA GLY A 166 -13.94 3.46 13.23
C GLY A 166 -13.79 2.90 11.80
N GLY A 167 -14.54 3.44 10.84
CA GLY A 167 -14.55 3.02 9.45
C GLY A 167 -15.58 1.94 9.11
N ASN A 168 -16.56 1.70 9.99
CA ASN A 168 -17.65 0.73 9.76
C ASN A 168 -18.71 1.29 8.80
N SER A 169 -18.98 2.59 8.87
CA SER A 169 -19.81 3.34 7.92
C SER A 169 -19.10 4.60 7.45
N TRP A 170 -19.45 5.04 6.24
CA TRP A 170 -18.81 6.15 5.53
C TRP A 170 -19.85 7.12 5.00
N ARG A 171 -19.52 8.41 5.06
CA ARG A 171 -20.37 9.50 4.58
C ARG A 171 -19.58 10.37 3.62
N LEU A 172 -20.23 10.80 2.54
CA LEU A 172 -19.59 11.62 1.52
C LEU A 172 -19.45 13.06 2.00
N ALA A 173 -18.25 13.62 1.89
CA ALA A 173 -17.98 15.03 2.14
C ALA A 173 -18.05 15.84 0.83
N ASP A 174 -18.40 17.11 0.95
CA ASP A 174 -18.36 18.05 -0.18
C ASP A 174 -16.91 18.42 -0.48
N VAL A 175 -16.53 18.39 -1.76
CA VAL A 175 -15.17 18.70 -2.22
C VAL A 175 -15.20 19.97 -3.06
N GLN A 176 -14.32 20.91 -2.72
CA GLN A 176 -14.07 22.15 -3.45
C GLN A 176 -12.72 22.08 -4.14
N TYR A 177 -12.69 22.43 -5.41
CA TYR A 177 -11.49 22.43 -6.26
C TYR A 177 -11.13 23.86 -6.64
N PRO A 178 -10.26 24.55 -5.89
CA PRO A 178 -9.87 25.92 -6.20
C PRO A 178 -9.30 26.09 -7.60
N GLU A 179 -8.62 25.06 -8.13
CA GLU A 179 -8.01 25.07 -9.45
C GLU A 179 -9.03 25.14 -10.60
N ASP A 180 -10.27 24.66 -10.40
CA ASP A 180 -11.30 24.69 -11.46
C ASP A 180 -11.74 26.12 -11.78
N ARG A 181 -11.67 27.03 -10.80
CA ARG A 181 -11.90 28.47 -11.02
C ARG A 181 -10.95 29.08 -12.05
N TYR A 182 -9.77 28.49 -12.23
CA TYR A 182 -8.79 28.89 -13.24
C TYR A 182 -9.08 28.22 -14.59
N ARG A 183 -9.69 27.03 -14.63
CA ARG A 183 -10.08 26.39 -15.91
C ARG A 183 -11.22 27.12 -16.60
N ASP A 184 -12.15 27.66 -15.82
CA ASP A 184 -13.37 28.32 -16.32
C ASP A 184 -13.13 29.70 -16.98
N ILE A 185 -11.89 30.21 -16.96
CA ILE A 185 -11.57 31.56 -17.42
C ILE A 185 -10.41 31.50 -18.42
N ASP A 186 -10.64 31.92 -19.67
CA ASP A 186 -9.55 32.19 -20.64
C ASP A 186 -9.02 33.60 -20.41
N ILE A 187 -7.96 33.72 -19.60
CA ILE A 187 -7.35 35.00 -19.21
C ILE A 187 -5.82 34.91 -19.31
N ASP A 188 -5.21 36.00 -19.76
CA ASP A 188 -3.77 36.20 -19.63
C ASP A 188 -3.45 36.71 -18.23
N LEU A 189 -2.65 35.94 -17.48
CA LEU A 189 -2.22 36.26 -16.13
C LEU A 189 -0.71 36.49 -16.11
N TYR A 190 -0.30 37.67 -15.63
CA TYR A 190 1.11 38.06 -15.48
C TYR A 190 1.94 37.94 -16.77
N GLY A 191 1.33 38.19 -17.93
CA GLY A 191 1.98 38.13 -19.24
C GLY A 191 2.13 36.73 -19.82
N GLY A 192 1.56 35.70 -19.19
CA GLY A 192 1.43 34.35 -19.72
C GLY A 192 -0.02 33.97 -19.93
N ARG A 193 -0.30 33.21 -21.00
CA ARG A 193 -1.61 32.60 -21.21
C ARG A 193 -1.78 31.45 -20.22
N LEU A 194 -2.90 31.42 -19.50
CA LEU A 194 -3.22 30.33 -18.60
C LEU A 194 -3.41 29.03 -19.40
N ASP A 195 -2.56 28.02 -19.17
CA ASP A 195 -2.49 26.79 -19.98
C ASP A 195 -3.29 25.61 -19.40
N MET A 196 -4.30 25.90 -18.58
CA MET A 196 -5.11 24.91 -17.87
C MET A 196 -6.52 24.72 -18.45
N SER A 197 -6.99 25.64 -19.31
CA SER A 197 -8.38 25.64 -19.83
C SER A 197 -8.76 24.43 -20.69
N SER A 198 -7.77 23.71 -21.23
CA SER A 198 -7.98 22.52 -22.08
C SER A 198 -7.48 21.22 -21.46
N ARG A 199 -6.89 21.28 -20.27
CA ARG A 199 -6.36 20.11 -19.56
C ARG A 199 -7.33 19.74 -18.44
N ASP A 200 -7.39 18.47 -18.05
CA ASP A 200 -8.16 18.00 -16.88
C ASP A 200 -7.28 17.67 -15.67
N THR A 201 -5.96 17.81 -15.81
CA THR A 201 -4.98 17.41 -14.80
C THR A 201 -5.01 18.29 -13.56
N CYS A 202 -5.14 17.68 -12.38
CA CYS A 202 -5.25 18.34 -11.08
C CYS A 202 -3.90 18.34 -10.34
N PHE A 203 -3.43 19.52 -9.95
CA PHE A 203 -2.14 19.69 -9.25
C PHE A 203 -2.26 20.44 -7.93
N CYS A 204 -3.36 21.14 -7.71
CA CYS A 204 -3.61 21.84 -6.45
C CYS A 204 -4.21 20.90 -5.42
N TRP A 205 -4.11 21.29 -4.15
CA TRP A 205 -4.91 20.66 -3.10
C TRP A 205 -6.38 20.98 -3.34
N CYS A 206 -7.25 19.99 -3.14
CA CYS A 206 -8.67 20.22 -2.96
C CYS A 206 -8.98 20.35 -1.48
N PHE A 207 -10.05 21.09 -1.16
CA PHE A 207 -10.54 21.25 0.20
C PHE A 207 -11.84 20.48 0.34
N TRP A 208 -12.06 19.86 1.49
CA TRP A 208 -13.29 19.14 1.75
C TRP A 208 -13.93 19.59 3.05
N ALA A 209 -15.26 19.49 3.11
CA ALA A 209 -16.05 19.83 4.27
C ALA A 209 -17.21 18.84 4.45
N TYR A 210 -17.50 18.52 5.71
CA TYR A 210 -18.66 17.73 6.08
C TYR A 210 -19.30 18.33 7.33
N THR A 211 -20.56 18.74 7.22
CA THR A 211 -21.34 19.30 8.33
C THR A 211 -22.20 18.21 8.96
N LEU A 212 -22.16 18.10 10.29
CA LEU A 212 -22.88 17.09 11.05
C LEU A 212 -23.43 17.65 12.38
N PRO A 213 -24.50 17.06 12.93
CA PRO A 213 -25.01 17.43 14.25
C PRO A 213 -23.98 17.17 15.35
N ILE A 214 -23.88 18.08 16.33
CA ILE A 214 -22.95 17.92 17.47
C ILE A 214 -23.24 16.64 18.29
N CYS A 215 -24.50 16.21 18.36
CA CYS A 215 -24.87 14.99 19.10
C CYS A 215 -24.21 13.71 18.53
N GLU A 216 -23.94 13.67 17.22
CA GLU A 216 -23.23 12.56 16.60
C GLU A 216 -21.74 12.58 16.97
N LEU A 217 -21.11 13.75 16.97
CA LEU A 217 -19.74 13.93 17.47
C LEU A 217 -19.60 13.53 18.94
N GLN A 218 -20.61 13.83 19.77
CA GLN A 218 -20.63 13.44 21.17
C GLN A 218 -20.64 11.91 21.34
N SER A 219 -21.31 11.19 20.45
CA SER A 219 -21.36 9.73 20.46
C SER A 219 -20.11 9.06 19.88
N ALA A 220 -19.38 9.75 19.00
CA ALA A 220 -18.20 9.24 18.33
C ALA A 220 -16.97 9.20 19.26
N ASP A 221 -16.05 8.27 18.96
CA ASP A 221 -14.75 8.17 19.65
C ASP A 221 -13.59 8.70 18.78
N SER A 222 -13.80 8.79 17.47
CA SER A 222 -12.84 9.40 16.54
C SER A 222 -13.51 9.83 15.25
N ILE A 223 -12.88 10.78 14.56
CA ILE A 223 -13.18 11.19 13.20
C ILE A 223 -12.10 10.60 12.29
N ILE A 224 -12.51 9.86 11.27
CA ILE A 224 -11.61 9.25 10.29
C ILE A 224 -11.97 9.79 8.91
N VAL A 225 -10.96 10.14 8.11
CA VAL A 225 -11.14 10.51 6.71
C VAL A 225 -10.27 9.68 5.78
N ARG A 226 -10.78 9.40 4.59
CA ARG A 226 -10.02 8.83 3.47
C ARG A 226 -10.36 9.55 2.17
N GLY A 227 -9.36 9.71 1.31
CA GLY A 227 -9.53 10.20 -0.06
C GLY A 227 -9.46 9.09 -1.10
N MET A 228 -10.11 9.31 -2.23
CA MET A 228 -10.03 8.45 -3.43
C MET A 228 -9.81 9.30 -4.66
N ASP A 229 -8.88 8.90 -5.53
CA ASP A 229 -8.61 9.59 -6.79
C ASP A 229 -9.44 9.07 -7.98
N ASP A 230 -9.24 9.64 -9.16
CA ASP A 230 -9.92 9.26 -10.40
C ASP A 230 -9.47 7.89 -10.97
N ALA A 231 -8.34 7.36 -10.50
CA ALA A 231 -7.92 5.98 -10.73
C ALA A 231 -8.57 4.99 -9.74
N MET A 232 -9.49 5.47 -8.90
CA MET A 232 -10.16 4.72 -7.83
C MET A 232 -9.19 4.17 -6.78
N MET A 233 -8.01 4.76 -6.67
CA MET A 233 -7.06 4.42 -5.62
C MET A 233 -7.53 5.08 -4.33
N CYS A 234 -7.85 4.25 -3.34
CA CYS A 234 -8.25 4.70 -2.02
C CYS A 234 -7.03 4.84 -1.11
N GLN A 235 -7.01 5.88 -0.28
CA GLN A 235 -6.09 5.98 0.84
C GLN A 235 -6.19 4.70 1.70
N PRO A 236 -5.07 4.01 1.98
CA PRO A 236 -5.08 2.72 2.66
C PRO A 236 -5.50 2.86 4.12
N ARG A 237 -6.09 1.79 4.67
CA ARG A 237 -6.38 1.71 6.11
C ARG A 237 -5.10 1.53 6.92
N ASP A 238 -4.32 0.55 6.51
CA ASP A 238 -3.14 0.08 7.23
C ASP A 238 -1.92 0.95 6.94
N MET A 239 -1.06 1.10 7.94
CA MET A 239 0.14 1.91 7.85
C MET A 239 1.22 1.16 7.06
N TYR A 240 1.73 1.77 5.98
CA TYR A 240 2.85 1.24 5.22
C TYR A 240 4.15 1.83 5.76
N TRP A 241 4.73 1.19 6.77
CA TRP A 241 5.93 1.68 7.43
C TRP A 241 7.21 1.18 6.75
N SER A 242 7.96 2.07 6.12
CA SER A 242 9.29 1.82 5.54
C SER A 242 10.38 2.54 6.34
N VAL A 243 11.66 2.26 6.06
CA VAL A 243 12.82 2.83 6.76
C VAL A 243 12.75 4.37 6.89
N LEU A 244 12.27 5.08 5.87
CA LEU A 244 12.17 6.55 5.88
C LEU A 244 10.78 7.07 6.27
N GLY A 245 9.78 6.21 6.44
CA GLY A 245 8.38 6.61 6.65
C GLY A 245 7.76 7.42 5.49
N MET A 246 8.47 7.58 4.37
CA MET A 246 8.00 8.35 3.22
C MET A 246 6.78 7.69 2.57
N MET A 247 5.88 8.52 2.02
CA MET A 247 4.64 8.11 1.38
C MET A 247 3.67 7.33 2.29
N ASN A 248 3.93 7.25 3.60
CA ASN A 248 2.99 6.66 4.54
C ASN A 248 1.74 7.55 4.67
N ASN A 249 0.59 7.04 4.24
CA ASN A 249 -0.68 7.76 4.14
C ASN A 249 -1.88 6.93 4.62
N PRO A 250 -1.86 6.30 5.81
CA PRO A 250 -3.04 5.58 6.31
C PRO A 250 -4.21 6.56 6.49
N TRP A 251 -5.44 6.06 6.66
CA TRP A 251 -6.59 6.90 6.98
C TRP A 251 -6.27 7.90 8.10
N PHE A 252 -6.58 9.17 7.87
CA PHE A 252 -6.24 10.21 8.83
C PHE A 252 -7.26 10.21 9.96
N ARG A 253 -6.78 10.04 11.19
CA ARG A 253 -7.61 9.86 12.39
C ARG A 253 -7.38 10.98 13.40
N VAL A 254 -8.47 11.59 13.85
CA VAL A 254 -8.51 12.50 15.00
C VAL A 254 -9.32 11.82 16.10
N THR A 255 -8.74 11.60 17.28
CA THR A 255 -9.45 10.99 18.41
C THR A 255 -10.22 12.05 19.20
N ILE A 256 -11.36 11.66 19.78
CA ILE A 256 -12.23 12.54 20.56
C ILE A 256 -12.09 12.14 22.04
N VAL A 257 -11.54 13.04 22.85
CA VAL A 257 -11.42 12.86 24.29
C VAL A 257 -12.57 13.58 24.99
N LYS A 258 -13.38 12.81 25.71
CA LYS A 258 -14.53 13.31 26.48
C LYS A 258 -14.04 13.85 27.82
N THR A 259 -13.77 15.15 27.91
CA THR A 259 -13.34 15.82 29.15
C THR A 259 -14.54 16.37 29.91
N GLY A 260 -14.91 15.74 31.03
CA GLY A 260 -16.10 16.11 31.79
C GLY A 260 -17.42 15.79 31.07
N LYS A 261 -18.54 16.29 31.59
CA LYS A 261 -19.90 15.94 31.08
C LYS A 261 -20.32 16.70 29.81
N GLN A 262 -19.63 17.77 29.44
CA GLN A 262 -20.09 18.74 28.42
C GLN A 262 -18.98 19.24 27.48
N THR A 263 -17.78 18.66 27.46
CA THR A 263 -16.74 19.10 26.51
C THR A 263 -16.09 17.94 25.78
N LEU A 264 -15.80 18.15 24.50
CA LEU A 264 -15.02 17.25 23.65
C LEU A 264 -13.69 17.93 23.31
N ARG A 265 -12.59 17.20 23.43
CA ARG A 265 -11.26 17.65 23.00
C ARG A 265 -10.76 16.77 21.86
N PHE A 266 -10.18 17.38 20.83
CA PHE A 266 -9.72 16.65 19.64
C PHE A 266 -8.21 16.46 19.63
N GLU A 267 -7.74 15.24 19.38
CA GLU A 267 -6.31 14.94 19.34
C GLU A 267 -5.93 14.42 17.95
N HIS A 268 -5.02 15.15 17.30
CA HIS A 268 -4.42 14.74 16.03
C HIS A 268 -3.35 13.64 16.25
N PRO A 269 -2.94 12.94 15.18
CA PRO A 269 -1.93 11.88 15.30
C PRO A 269 -0.60 12.34 15.90
N THR A 270 -0.18 13.56 15.57
CA THR A 270 1.01 14.22 16.09
C THR A 270 0.67 15.64 16.55
N SER A 271 1.56 16.24 17.34
CA SER A 271 1.54 17.67 17.67
C SER A 271 2.73 18.34 16.99
N LEU A 272 2.52 19.51 16.37
CA LEU A 272 3.58 20.33 15.79
C LEU A 272 4.03 21.47 16.71
N MET A 273 3.23 21.82 17.73
CA MET A 273 3.34 23.10 18.44
C MET A 273 2.84 23.06 19.89
N SER A 274 2.02 22.08 20.29
CA SER A 274 1.53 21.96 21.66
C SER A 274 2.46 21.02 22.44
N GLY A 275 2.76 21.37 23.71
CA GLY A 275 3.45 20.45 24.63
C GLY A 275 2.66 19.17 24.94
N ASN A 276 1.45 19.01 24.37
CA ASN A 276 0.65 17.80 24.45
C ASN A 276 0.98 16.84 23.30
N PRO A 277 1.31 15.58 23.60
CA PRO A 277 1.58 14.58 22.57
C PRO A 277 0.30 14.23 21.80
N GLY A 278 0.46 13.92 20.51
CA GLY A 278 -0.60 13.33 19.69
C GLY A 278 -1.02 11.95 20.19
N TRP A 279 -2.16 11.44 19.69
CA TRP A 279 -2.67 10.14 20.16
C TRP A 279 -1.72 8.98 19.80
N MET A 280 -0.99 9.06 18.67
CA MET A 280 -0.04 8.00 18.28
C MET A 280 1.12 7.88 19.28
N GLU A 281 1.63 9.01 19.75
CA GLU A 281 2.68 9.03 20.79
C GLU A 281 2.19 8.42 22.10
N LYS A 282 0.93 8.69 22.48
CA LYS A 282 0.33 8.11 23.70
C LYS A 282 0.16 6.60 23.58
N VAL A 283 -0.33 6.13 22.43
CA VAL A 283 -0.46 4.68 22.15
C VAL A 283 0.91 4.01 22.22
N LYS A 284 1.93 4.59 21.56
CA LYS A 284 3.29 4.06 21.59
C LYS A 284 3.87 4.03 23.01
N LYS A 285 3.70 5.12 23.79
CA LYS A 285 4.13 5.19 25.20
C LYS A 285 3.41 4.18 26.09
N ALA A 286 2.16 3.84 25.77
CA ALA A 286 1.38 2.80 26.45
C ALA A 286 1.72 1.37 25.99
N GLY A 287 2.66 1.19 25.05
CA GLY A 287 3.07 -0.11 24.51
C GLY A 287 2.13 -0.67 23.43
N GLY A 288 1.22 0.15 22.88
CA GLY A 288 0.32 -0.26 21.82
C GLY A 288 1.01 -0.37 20.46
N ASP A 289 0.60 -1.36 19.66
CA ASP A 289 1.11 -1.58 18.31
C ASP A 289 0.31 -0.80 17.25
N LEU A 290 0.90 0.26 16.70
CA LEU A 290 0.27 1.07 15.65
C LEU A 290 0.11 0.34 14.31
N LEU A 291 0.82 -0.78 14.10
CA LEU A 291 0.81 -1.57 12.86
C LEU A 291 -0.21 -2.71 12.86
N ASN A 292 -0.96 -2.90 13.96
CA ASN A 292 -1.93 -3.99 14.12
C ASN A 292 -3.24 -3.86 13.27
N GLY A 293 -3.31 -2.91 12.33
CA GLY A 293 -4.51 -2.60 11.54
C GLY A 293 -5.68 -1.96 12.32
N ARG A 294 -5.45 -1.66 13.61
CA ARG A 294 -6.40 -1.01 14.54
C ARG A 294 -5.75 0.11 15.35
N TRP A 295 -4.61 0.62 14.90
CA TRP A 295 -3.91 1.76 15.48
C TRP A 295 -3.63 1.63 17.00
N GLY A 296 -3.31 0.42 17.45
CA GLY A 296 -2.98 0.12 18.84
C GLY A 296 -4.17 -0.22 19.74
N GLU A 297 -5.38 -0.34 19.20
CA GLU A 297 -6.54 -0.88 19.95
C GLU A 297 -6.37 -2.39 20.19
N ILE A 298 -6.47 -2.81 21.44
CA ILE A 298 -6.38 -4.20 21.89
C ILE A 298 -7.77 -4.82 21.86
N SER A 299 -7.99 -5.89 21.09
CA SER A 299 -9.27 -6.61 21.11
C SER A 299 -9.26 -7.76 22.09
N SER A 300 -10.45 -8.22 22.48
CA SER A 300 -10.61 -9.39 23.36
C SER A 300 -9.97 -10.67 22.81
N LYS A 301 -9.69 -10.75 21.51
CA LYS A 301 -8.96 -11.86 20.88
C LYS A 301 -7.44 -11.74 21.02
N ASP A 302 -6.92 -10.55 21.28
CA ASP A 302 -5.47 -10.28 21.36
C ASP A 302 -4.91 -10.52 22.78
N ILE A 303 -5.77 -10.87 23.74
CA ILE A 303 -5.44 -11.12 25.16
C ILE A 303 -4.41 -12.25 25.34
N HIS A 304 -4.16 -13.08 24.32
CA HIS A 304 -3.16 -14.15 24.37
C HIS A 304 -1.73 -13.74 24.02
N GLN A 305 -1.48 -12.49 23.59
CA GLN A 305 -0.12 -11.97 23.53
C GLN A 305 0.22 -11.23 24.83
N PRO A 306 1.30 -11.60 25.55
CA PRO A 306 1.74 -10.84 26.70
C PRO A 306 2.06 -9.41 26.24
N PRO A 307 1.73 -8.38 27.03
CA PRO A 307 2.08 -7.01 26.68
C PRO A 307 3.58 -6.95 26.43
N THR A 308 3.98 -6.44 25.28
CA THR A 308 5.39 -6.16 24.98
C THR A 308 5.92 -5.36 26.17
N PRO A 309 6.99 -5.81 26.86
CA PRO A 309 7.51 -5.06 27.99
C PRO A 309 7.78 -3.63 27.54
N PRO A 310 7.51 -2.62 28.39
CA PRO A 310 7.85 -1.25 28.05
C PRO A 310 9.30 -1.26 27.59
N LEU A 311 9.57 -0.65 26.42
CA LEU A 311 10.93 -0.51 25.91
C LEU A 311 11.79 -0.07 27.08
N GLU A 312 12.71 -0.94 27.53
CA GLU A 312 13.71 -0.52 28.51
C GLU A 312 14.33 0.74 27.92
N GLU A 313 14.14 1.88 28.60
CA GLU A 313 14.89 3.08 28.28
C GLU A 313 16.35 2.63 28.32
N VAL A 314 16.98 2.57 27.15
CA VAL A 314 18.37 2.19 27.03
C VAL A 314 19.09 3.22 27.90
N ASN A 315 19.52 2.77 29.08
CA ASN A 315 20.30 3.62 29.95
C ASN A 315 21.66 3.79 29.27
N MET A 316 21.75 4.87 28.51
CA MET A 316 22.95 5.29 27.82
C MET A 316 24.02 5.74 28.83
N ALA A 317 23.66 5.92 30.10
CA ALA A 317 24.59 6.26 31.15
C ALA A 317 25.41 5.04 31.59
N ASN A 318 26.73 5.19 31.63
CA ASN A 318 27.63 4.16 32.12
C ASN A 318 27.65 4.16 33.66
N SER A 319 27.18 3.06 34.27
CA SER A 319 27.09 2.94 35.73
C SER A 319 28.45 2.95 36.46
N ASP A 320 29.56 2.72 35.76
CA ASP A 320 30.91 2.64 36.35
C ASP A 320 31.62 3.99 36.42
N VAL A 321 30.92 5.05 36.06
CA VAL A 321 31.49 6.38 35.94
C VAL A 321 31.69 7.02 37.31
N LYS A 322 32.95 7.31 37.66
CA LYS A 322 33.32 7.82 39.00
C LYS A 322 33.84 9.26 39.00
N ARG A 323 34.30 9.76 37.85
CA ARG A 323 34.90 11.10 37.78
C ARG A 323 33.81 12.11 37.43
N ILE A 324 33.75 13.15 38.26
CA ILE A 324 32.78 14.22 38.13
C ILE A 324 33.39 15.33 37.27
N PHE A 325 32.71 15.71 36.18
CA PHE A 325 33.05 16.92 35.41
C PHE A 325 32.38 18.12 36.07
N THR A 326 33.14 19.17 36.37
CA THR A 326 32.54 20.47 36.76
C THR A 326 32.08 21.24 35.53
N PHE A 327 31.11 22.15 35.67
CA PHE A 327 30.67 23.02 34.56
C PHE A 327 31.84 23.82 33.97
N ASN A 328 32.76 24.26 34.82
CA ASN A 328 33.99 24.94 34.39
C ASN A 328 34.90 24.01 33.60
N GLU A 329 35.19 22.79 34.10
CA GLU A 329 35.97 21.82 33.32
C GLU A 329 35.32 21.50 31.98
N PHE A 330 34.00 21.33 31.92
CA PHE A 330 33.26 21.01 30.69
C PHE A 330 33.38 22.13 29.67
N SER A 331 33.16 23.38 30.12
CA SER A 331 33.24 24.56 29.27
C SER A 331 34.66 24.86 28.81
N GLU A 332 35.68 24.69 29.66
CA GLU A 332 37.08 24.98 29.32
C GLU A 332 37.72 23.91 28.42
N GLN A 333 37.26 22.66 28.52
CA GLN A 333 37.85 21.54 27.75
C GLN A 333 37.12 21.26 26.44
N SER A 334 35.91 21.79 26.24
CA SER A 334 35.15 21.66 25.00
C SER A 334 35.60 22.70 23.98
N SER A 335 35.81 22.29 22.74
CA SER A 335 36.18 23.18 21.63
C SER A 335 35.76 22.58 20.29
N GLU A 336 35.81 23.34 19.19
CA GLU A 336 35.58 22.78 17.84
C GLU A 336 36.51 21.60 17.49
N ALA A 337 37.72 21.59 18.05
CA ALA A 337 38.71 20.53 17.85
C ALA A 337 38.50 19.34 18.81
N ARG A 338 37.82 19.57 19.94
CA ARG A 338 37.48 18.56 20.96
C ARG A 338 36.07 18.81 21.48
N PRO A 339 35.02 18.47 20.72
CA PRO A 339 33.65 18.79 21.10
C PRO A 339 33.20 17.86 22.23
N LEU A 340 33.07 18.40 23.44
CA LEU A 340 32.44 17.72 24.57
C LEU A 340 30.95 18.09 24.61
N PHE A 341 30.06 17.12 24.81
CA PHE A 341 28.62 17.34 24.90
C PHE A 341 27.99 16.46 25.98
N VAL A 342 26.85 16.87 26.54
CA VAL A 342 26.13 16.11 27.56
C VAL A 342 25.06 15.24 26.92
N VAL A 343 24.95 13.98 27.33
CA VAL A 343 23.82 13.09 26.99
C VAL A 343 23.35 12.42 28.27
N ALA A 344 22.09 12.63 28.63
CA ALA A 344 21.47 12.06 29.84
C ALA A 344 22.29 12.30 31.14
N GLY A 345 22.96 13.45 31.25
CA GLY A 345 23.75 13.83 32.44
C GLY A 345 25.22 13.36 32.46
N GLU A 346 25.69 12.68 31.41
CA GLU A 346 27.09 12.29 31.24
C GLU A 346 27.79 13.12 30.15
N VAL A 347 29.08 13.38 30.33
CA VAL A 347 29.90 14.10 29.34
C VAL A 347 30.54 13.10 28.36
N TYR A 348 30.31 13.34 27.06
CA TYR A 348 30.84 12.57 25.94
C TYR A 348 31.88 13.37 25.16
N ASP A 349 32.92 12.70 24.65
CA ASP A 349 33.96 13.28 23.79
C ASP A 349 33.73 12.89 22.32
N GLY A 350 33.29 13.87 21.52
CA GLY A 350 32.97 13.71 20.10
C GLY A 350 34.18 13.69 19.15
N THR A 351 35.40 13.90 19.64
CA THR A 351 36.60 14.09 18.81
C THR A 351 36.84 12.92 17.84
N GLY A 352 36.61 11.70 18.31
CA GLY A 352 36.79 10.48 17.50
C GLY A 352 35.83 10.38 16.30
N TYR A 353 34.74 11.16 16.30
CA TYR A 353 33.67 11.07 15.32
C TYR A 353 33.64 12.22 14.32
N LEU A 354 34.44 13.28 14.51
CA LEU A 354 34.48 14.44 13.61
C LEU A 354 34.74 14.07 12.13
N LYS A 355 35.59 13.07 11.88
CA LYS A 355 35.90 12.57 10.53
C LYS A 355 34.88 11.59 9.95
N HIS A 356 34.05 11.00 10.80
CA HIS A 356 33.21 9.85 10.45
C HIS A 356 31.71 10.13 10.62
N HIS A 357 31.33 11.32 11.11
CA HIS A 357 29.94 11.68 11.31
C HIS A 357 29.23 11.88 9.95
N PRO A 358 28.10 11.19 9.70
CA PRO A 358 27.40 11.25 8.40
C PRO A 358 26.84 12.62 8.04
N GLY A 359 26.57 13.48 9.03
CA GLY A 359 26.17 14.88 8.82
C GLY A 359 27.34 15.88 8.65
N GLY A 360 28.59 15.38 8.65
CA GLY A 360 29.79 16.20 8.71
C GLY A 360 30.16 16.65 10.13
N ALA A 361 31.36 17.22 10.27
CA ALA A 361 31.90 17.68 11.56
C ALA A 361 31.01 18.74 12.23
N GLN A 362 30.37 19.60 11.43
CA GLN A 362 29.48 20.67 11.91
C GLN A 362 28.32 20.15 12.76
N SER A 363 27.80 18.94 12.50
CA SER A 363 26.71 18.38 13.31
C SER A 363 27.12 18.11 14.76
N ILE A 364 28.37 17.71 14.99
CA ILE A 364 28.91 17.47 16.34
C ILE A 364 29.37 18.79 16.95
N GLN A 365 30.01 19.65 16.16
CA GLN A 365 30.48 20.96 16.61
C GLN A 365 29.34 21.88 17.03
N ALA A 366 28.17 21.78 16.38
CA ALA A 366 26.98 22.56 16.71
C ALA A 366 26.42 22.28 18.12
N VAL A 367 26.73 21.11 18.70
CA VAL A 367 26.32 20.71 20.05
C VAL A 367 27.49 20.69 21.05
N ALA A 368 28.64 21.25 20.67
CA ALA A 368 29.78 21.37 21.57
C ALA A 368 29.44 22.29 22.75
N ALA A 369 29.81 21.86 23.95
CA ALA A 369 29.53 22.56 25.21
C ALA A 369 28.02 22.74 25.51
N SER A 370 27.15 21.91 24.92
CA SER A 370 25.71 21.89 25.20
C SER A 370 25.21 20.52 25.66
N ASP A 371 23.99 20.52 26.18
CA ASP A 371 23.21 19.30 26.37
C ASP A 371 22.63 18.88 25.02
N ALA A 372 23.08 17.72 24.54
CA ALA A 372 22.71 17.13 23.26
C ALA A 372 21.73 15.95 23.44
N THR A 373 21.12 15.82 24.62
CA THR A 373 20.28 14.65 24.97
C THR A 373 19.14 14.45 23.98
N GLU A 374 18.44 15.50 23.56
CA GLU A 374 17.35 15.37 22.60
C GLU A 374 17.87 14.98 21.21
N GLU A 375 18.94 15.62 20.72
CA GLU A 375 19.55 15.28 19.43
C GLU A 375 20.08 13.86 19.40
N PHE A 376 20.65 13.39 20.50
CA PHE A 376 21.28 12.08 20.61
C PHE A 376 20.25 10.96 20.77
N ILE A 377 19.20 11.17 21.58
CA ILE A 377 18.11 10.19 21.77
C ILE A 377 17.25 10.07 20.51
N ALA A 378 17.19 11.10 19.67
CA ALA A 378 16.49 11.06 18.38
C ALA A 378 17.16 10.16 17.33
N ILE A 379 18.40 9.68 17.56
CA ILE A 379 19.14 8.82 16.62
C ILE A 379 18.87 7.34 16.95
N PRO A 380 18.32 6.53 16.02
CA PRO A 380 18.13 5.09 16.25
C PRO A 380 19.49 4.37 16.29
N LEU A 381 19.95 4.04 17.49
CA LEU A 381 21.24 3.42 17.74
C LEU A 381 21.20 1.90 17.51
N ASN A 382 21.57 1.47 16.30
CA ASN A 382 22.12 0.14 16.09
C ASN A 382 23.57 0.30 15.58
N LYS A 383 24.54 -0.20 16.36
CA LYS A 383 25.98 -0.31 16.05
C LYS A 383 26.86 0.95 16.14
N VAL A 384 27.17 1.44 17.35
CA VAL A 384 28.47 2.13 17.60
C VAL A 384 28.95 1.82 19.03
N PRO A 385 30.14 1.24 19.23
CA PRO A 385 30.76 1.14 20.55
C PRO A 385 31.38 2.49 20.91
N ILE A 386 30.78 3.24 21.84
CA ILE A 386 31.30 4.54 22.29
C ILE A 386 31.98 4.37 23.66
N GLY A 387 33.25 4.80 23.76
CA GLY A 387 34.08 4.64 24.96
C GLY A 387 33.80 5.64 26.09
N THR A 388 34.07 5.18 27.32
CA THR A 388 34.22 5.89 28.62
C THR A 388 33.54 7.25 28.81
N ALA A 389 32.43 7.25 29.55
CA ALA A 389 31.70 8.42 30.02
C ALA A 389 32.17 8.94 31.40
N LEU A 390 31.77 10.17 31.79
CA LEU A 390 32.10 10.90 33.04
C LEU A 390 30.84 11.60 33.64
N GLU A 391 30.60 11.49 34.97
CA GLU A 391 29.33 11.87 35.66
C GLU A 391 29.29 13.39 35.89
N PHE A 392 28.14 14.06 35.78
CA PHE A 392 28.02 15.49 36.06
C PHE A 392 27.10 15.76 37.26
N LYS A 393 27.57 16.48 38.29
CA LYS A 393 26.76 16.93 39.45
C LYS A 393 26.91 18.43 39.66
N GLY A 394 25.91 19.22 39.23
CA GLY A 394 25.82 20.66 39.47
C GLY A 394 24.37 21.09 39.80
N PRO A 395 24.15 22.07 40.70
CA PRO A 395 22.82 22.44 41.15
C PRO A 395 22.09 23.27 40.08
N VAL A 396 21.09 22.69 39.44
CA VAL A 396 20.09 23.43 38.66
C VAL A 396 19.12 24.05 39.67
N GLY A 397 19.22 25.36 39.98
CA GLY A 397 18.10 26.04 40.67
C GLY A 397 18.32 27.21 41.63
N LYS A 398 19.49 27.85 41.76
CA LYS A 398 19.62 29.11 42.55
C LYS A 398 20.46 30.16 41.83
N PHE A 399 19.81 31.16 41.24
CA PHE A 399 20.48 32.36 40.70
C PHE A 399 21.02 33.23 41.85
N ASP A 400 22.31 33.60 41.81
CA ASP A 400 22.86 34.62 42.69
C ASP A 400 22.37 36.03 42.27
N PRO A 401 22.29 37.03 43.17
CA PRO A 401 21.82 38.38 42.85
C PRO A 401 22.56 39.06 41.69
N GLN A 402 23.86 38.77 41.49
CA GLN A 402 24.64 39.32 40.39
C GLN A 402 24.28 38.69 39.05
N SER A 403 24.04 37.37 39.02
CA SER A 403 23.53 36.65 37.85
C SER A 403 22.10 37.08 37.50
N LEU A 404 21.25 37.31 38.51
CA LEU A 404 19.88 37.81 38.34
C LEU A 404 19.84 39.22 37.72
N ALA A 405 20.80 40.08 38.06
CA ALA A 405 20.94 41.43 37.51
C ALA A 405 21.31 41.47 36.00
N LEU A 406 21.74 40.34 35.42
CA LEU A 406 22.02 40.18 33.98
C LEU A 406 20.96 39.30 33.30
N ALA A 407 20.55 38.21 33.95
CA ALA A 407 19.58 37.25 33.43
C ALA A 407 18.16 37.84 33.29
N ALA A 408 17.70 38.65 34.25
CA ALA A 408 16.36 39.22 34.18
C ALA A 408 16.20 40.23 33.01
N PRO A 409 17.10 41.21 32.81
CA PRO A 409 17.03 42.07 31.62
C PRO A 409 17.18 41.32 30.30
N TYR A 410 17.98 40.24 30.27
CA TYR A 410 18.11 39.39 29.11
C TYR A 410 16.79 38.65 28.79
N ALA A 411 16.17 38.03 29.79
CA ALA A 411 14.88 37.38 29.64
C ALA A 411 13.79 38.34 29.14
N CYS A 412 13.78 39.60 29.61
CA CYS A 412 12.85 40.62 29.14
C CYS A 412 13.13 41.07 27.69
N SER A 413 14.39 41.26 27.30
CA SER A 413 14.75 41.72 25.95
C SER A 413 14.61 40.60 24.92
N PHE A 414 15.31 39.49 25.09
CA PHE A 414 15.31 38.40 24.14
C PHE A 414 13.99 37.60 24.16
N GLY A 415 13.39 37.39 25.33
CA GLY A 415 12.04 36.81 25.42
C GLY A 415 10.98 37.71 24.77
N GLY A 416 11.12 39.04 24.90
CA GLY A 416 10.28 40.02 24.21
C GLY A 416 10.43 39.96 22.69
N GLU A 417 11.66 39.87 22.18
CA GLU A 417 11.98 39.71 20.74
C GLU A 417 11.27 38.49 20.14
N LEU A 418 11.39 37.32 20.79
CA LEU A 418 10.76 36.09 20.32
C LEU A 418 9.23 36.19 20.25
N VAL A 419 8.61 36.82 21.25
CA VAL A 419 7.15 37.03 21.29
C VAL A 419 6.71 38.05 20.23
N LEU A 420 7.50 39.10 19.98
CA LEU A 420 7.22 40.08 18.94
C LEU A 420 7.35 39.47 17.55
N ASP A 421 8.46 38.82 17.24
CA ASP A 421 8.71 38.22 15.91
C ASP A 421 7.64 37.19 15.53
N SER A 422 7.12 36.44 16.51
CA SER A 422 6.07 35.46 16.29
C SER A 422 4.66 36.05 16.10
N ASN A 423 4.41 37.29 16.55
CA ASN A 423 3.07 37.89 16.56
C ASN A 423 2.91 39.16 15.73
N ILE A 424 3.98 39.88 15.43
CA ILE A 424 3.93 41.22 14.82
C ILE A 424 3.30 41.21 13.42
N GLY A 425 3.56 40.15 12.63
CA GLY A 425 2.93 39.97 11.31
C GLY A 425 1.41 39.79 11.41
N SER A 426 0.93 39.06 12.43
CA SER A 426 -0.50 38.89 12.71
C SER A 426 -1.13 40.19 13.23
N TYR A 427 -0.40 40.93 14.05
CA TYR A 427 -0.84 42.24 14.58
C TYR A 427 -1.01 43.27 13.47
N TYR A 428 -0.05 43.38 12.54
CA TYR A 428 -0.16 44.22 11.36
C TYR A 428 -1.30 43.79 10.43
N TYR A 429 -1.46 42.48 10.21
CA TYR A 429 -2.56 41.96 9.40
C TYR A 429 -3.93 42.31 9.99
N LYS A 430 -4.07 42.27 11.32
CA LYS A 430 -5.31 42.61 12.02
C LYS A 430 -5.65 44.10 11.94
N ASN A 431 -4.66 44.98 12.14
CA ASN A 431 -4.88 46.44 12.17
C ASN A 431 -4.88 47.09 10.79
N PHE A 432 -4.21 46.48 9.80
CA PHE A 432 -4.12 46.96 8.42
C PHE A 432 -4.43 45.83 7.42
N PRO A 433 -5.71 45.40 7.32
CA PRO A 433 -6.09 44.26 6.47
C PRO A 433 -5.70 44.40 4.99
N TYR A 434 -5.59 45.63 4.48
CA TYR A 434 -5.16 45.90 3.10
C TYR A 434 -3.70 45.56 2.82
N LEU A 435 -2.84 45.40 3.85
CA LEU A 435 -1.46 44.93 3.66
C LEU A 435 -1.43 43.48 3.17
N GLY A 436 -2.47 42.69 3.46
CA GLY A 436 -2.48 41.25 3.20
C GLY A 436 -1.40 40.51 4.00
N GLN A 437 -1.36 39.18 3.89
CA GLN A 437 -0.40 38.35 4.62
C GLN A 437 1.05 38.62 4.19
N THR A 438 1.27 38.92 2.91
CA THR A 438 2.60 39.24 2.39
C THR A 438 3.08 40.61 2.83
N GLY A 439 2.23 41.65 2.77
CA GLY A 439 2.61 42.99 3.19
C GLY A 439 2.83 43.07 4.69
N SER A 440 1.98 42.43 5.49
CA SER A 440 2.18 42.34 6.94
C SER A 440 3.45 41.56 7.30
N GLY A 441 3.75 40.48 6.58
CA GLY A 441 5.00 39.73 6.72
C GLY A 441 6.26 40.53 6.32
N ASN A 442 6.17 41.37 5.28
CA ASN A 442 7.29 42.25 4.89
C ASN A 442 7.54 43.35 5.92
N TRP A 443 6.49 43.96 6.48
CA TRP A 443 6.61 44.92 7.58
C TRP A 443 7.13 44.25 8.86
N ALA A 444 6.72 43.02 9.15
CA ALA A 444 7.30 42.23 10.24
C ALA A 444 8.80 41.99 10.01
N ALA A 445 9.21 41.66 8.79
CA ALA A 445 10.63 41.49 8.45
C ALA A 445 11.44 42.79 8.58
N MET A 446 10.83 43.98 8.44
CA MET A 446 11.51 45.26 8.73
C MET A 446 11.90 45.38 10.21
N PHE A 447 11.10 44.83 11.13
CA PHE A 447 11.46 44.78 12.55
C PHE A 447 12.76 43.98 12.73
N GLY A 448 12.84 42.77 12.16
CA GLY A 448 14.06 41.95 12.19
C GLY A 448 15.25 42.56 11.43
N LEU A 449 15.02 43.39 10.41
CA LEU A 449 16.11 44.10 9.71
C LEU A 449 16.77 45.16 10.61
N LEU A 450 16.03 45.77 11.54
CA LEU A 450 16.57 46.78 12.46
C LEU A 450 17.60 46.19 13.43
N ASN A 451 17.59 44.86 13.64
CA ASN A 451 18.58 44.12 14.43
C ASN A 451 20.00 44.36 13.89
N VAL A 452 20.17 44.52 12.57
CA VAL A 452 21.46 44.77 11.92
C VAL A 452 22.08 46.10 12.37
N LEU A 453 21.27 47.08 12.76
CA LEU A 453 21.72 48.42 13.18
C LEU A 453 21.76 48.56 14.71
N PHE A 454 20.68 48.19 15.38
CA PHE A 454 20.46 48.54 16.78
C PHE A 454 21.14 47.57 17.76
N ARG A 455 21.26 46.29 17.39
CA ARG A 455 21.99 45.30 18.19
C ARG A 455 23.48 45.65 18.30
N PRO A 456 24.20 45.97 17.20
CA PRO A 456 25.56 46.48 17.31
C PRO A 456 25.67 47.81 18.07
N ALA A 457 24.72 48.74 17.86
CA ALA A 457 24.73 50.04 18.52
C ALA A 457 24.62 49.93 20.04
N GLY A 458 23.74 49.07 20.56
CA GLY A 458 23.59 48.83 22.00
C GLY A 458 24.86 48.28 22.63
N GLY A 459 25.57 47.40 21.91
CA GLY A 459 26.86 46.85 22.34
C GLY A 459 27.98 47.89 22.35
N LEU A 460 28.12 48.67 21.26
CA LEU A 460 29.12 49.74 21.12
C LEU A 460 28.95 50.85 22.17
N ILE A 461 27.70 51.26 22.45
CA ILE A 461 27.41 52.23 23.52
C ILE A 461 27.77 51.65 24.88
N GLY A 462 27.46 50.37 25.11
CA GLY A 462 27.90 49.64 26.29
C GLY A 462 29.42 49.72 26.46
N ASP A 463 30.19 49.35 25.44
CA ASP A 463 31.65 49.39 25.45
C ASP A 463 32.21 50.80 25.67
N TYR A 464 31.59 51.83 25.07
CA TYR A 464 31.94 53.23 25.32
C TYR A 464 31.72 53.65 26.78
N ILE A 465 30.59 53.26 27.38
CA ILE A 465 30.27 53.51 28.80
C ILE A 465 31.32 52.85 29.68
N TYR A 466 31.70 51.60 29.40
CA TYR A 466 32.74 50.92 30.15
C TYR A 466 34.12 51.56 29.97
N GLY A 467 34.49 51.92 28.74
CA GLY A 467 35.75 52.61 28.45
C GLY A 467 35.87 53.96 29.16
N SER A 468 34.75 54.65 29.42
CA SER A 468 34.73 55.94 30.10
C SER A 468 34.64 55.82 31.64
N THR A 469 34.00 54.77 32.15
CA THR A 469 33.70 54.63 33.60
C THR A 469 34.52 53.57 34.31
N HIS A 470 35.15 52.64 33.56
CA HIS A 470 35.75 51.40 34.06
C HIS A 470 34.83 50.61 35.01
N SER A 471 33.51 50.76 34.86
CA SER A 471 32.52 50.23 35.78
C SER A 471 31.55 49.30 35.07
N VAL A 472 31.57 48.03 35.45
CA VAL A 472 30.54 47.04 35.04
C VAL A 472 29.15 47.46 35.50
N TRP A 473 29.05 48.15 36.65
CA TRP A 473 27.79 48.70 37.15
C TRP A 473 27.20 49.74 36.19
N ALA A 474 28.03 50.55 35.52
CA ALA A 474 27.56 51.51 34.52
C ALA A 474 26.95 50.78 33.30
N LYS A 475 27.52 49.64 32.87
CA LYS A 475 26.90 48.78 31.84
C LYS A 475 25.59 48.15 32.29
N ARG A 476 25.50 47.69 33.54
CA ARG A 476 24.23 47.16 34.10
C ARG A 476 23.13 48.23 34.16
N LEU A 477 23.50 49.47 34.47
CA LEU A 477 22.60 50.63 34.41
C LEU A 477 22.11 50.90 32.99
N TRP A 478 22.98 50.78 32.00
CA TRP A 478 22.62 50.90 30.58
C TRP A 478 21.64 49.82 30.13
N VAL A 479 21.92 48.54 30.43
CA VAL A 479 21.02 47.42 30.14
C VAL A 479 19.65 47.63 30.80
N THR A 480 19.63 48.02 32.08
CA THR A 480 18.40 48.30 32.82
C THR A 480 17.62 49.46 32.21
N PHE A 481 18.29 50.56 31.82
CA PHE A 481 17.68 51.70 31.15
C PHE A 481 16.99 51.28 29.86
N LEU A 482 17.69 50.50 29.02
CA LEU A 482 17.13 50.00 27.76
C LEU A 482 15.88 49.15 28.02
N GLY A 483 15.93 48.21 28.96
CA GLY A 483 14.78 47.37 29.33
C GLY A 483 13.56 48.17 29.85
N VAL A 484 13.79 49.22 30.65
CA VAL A 484 12.71 50.11 31.13
C VAL A 484 12.06 50.88 29.98
N VAL A 485 12.86 51.38 29.03
CA VAL A 485 12.34 52.11 27.88
C VAL A 485 11.61 51.16 26.92
N THR A 486 12.10 49.95 26.71
CA THR A 486 11.38 48.89 25.98
C THR A 486 9.98 48.67 26.58
N GLY A 487 9.88 48.48 27.90
CA GLY A 487 8.59 48.33 28.56
C GLY A 487 7.67 49.55 28.43
N ALA A 488 8.23 50.77 28.35
CA ALA A 488 7.45 51.97 28.08
C ALA A 488 6.87 52.00 26.66
N PHE A 489 7.61 51.50 25.66
CA PHE A 489 7.11 51.34 24.29
C PHE A 489 6.05 50.24 24.18
N GLU A 490 6.23 49.10 24.86
CA GLU A 490 5.22 48.03 24.93
C GLU A 490 3.90 48.54 25.54
N LEU A 491 3.99 49.30 26.65
CA LEU A 491 2.84 49.97 27.25
C LEU A 491 2.22 51.00 26.31
N ALA A 492 3.03 51.80 25.61
CA ALA A 492 2.52 52.78 24.66
C ALA A 492 1.77 52.12 23.51
N ILE A 493 2.29 51.03 22.93
CA ILE A 493 1.63 50.27 21.84
C ILE A 493 0.35 49.63 22.34
N GLY A 494 0.40 48.94 23.49
CA GLY A 494 -0.78 48.27 24.06
C GLY A 494 -1.89 49.23 24.50
N LEU A 495 -1.55 50.39 25.07
CA LEU A 495 -2.52 51.38 25.54
C LEU A 495 -3.05 52.29 24.42
N SER A 496 -2.24 52.59 23.40
CA SER A 496 -2.67 53.45 22.29
C SER A 496 -3.42 52.68 21.19
N ASP A 497 -3.23 51.36 21.11
CA ASP A 497 -3.76 50.47 20.06
C ASP A 497 -3.79 51.16 18.68
N PRO A 498 -2.61 51.54 18.14
CA PRO A 498 -2.54 52.54 17.08
C PRO A 498 -3.08 51.98 15.76
N HIS A 499 -4.17 52.56 15.25
CA HIS A 499 -4.77 52.21 13.95
C HIS A 499 -4.25 53.07 12.79
N SER A 500 -3.29 53.97 13.04
CA SER A 500 -2.61 54.77 12.03
C SER A 500 -1.25 54.14 11.70
N GLU A 501 -0.94 53.94 10.41
CA GLU A 501 0.35 53.37 9.96
C GLU A 501 1.54 54.13 10.56
N SER A 502 1.52 55.46 10.49
CA SER A 502 2.64 56.29 10.97
C SER A 502 2.88 56.14 12.47
N THR A 503 1.80 56.06 13.25
CA THR A 503 1.86 55.87 14.70
C THR A 503 2.33 54.46 15.04
N MET A 504 1.77 53.44 14.37
CA MET A 504 2.14 52.05 14.57
C MET A 504 3.61 51.82 14.24
N PHE A 505 4.04 52.17 13.02
CA PHE A 505 5.40 51.93 12.56
C PHE A 505 6.41 52.79 13.32
N GLY A 506 6.04 54.01 13.71
CA GLY A 506 6.88 54.86 14.57
C GLY A 506 7.10 54.27 15.96
N LEU A 507 6.03 53.80 16.61
CA LEU A 507 6.13 53.13 17.92
C LEU A 507 6.90 51.81 17.83
N MET A 508 6.66 51.02 16.79
CA MET A 508 7.37 49.75 16.56
C MET A 508 8.86 49.96 16.23
N ALA A 509 9.21 50.98 15.46
CA ALA A 509 10.61 51.34 15.21
C ALA A 509 11.32 51.81 16.48
N GLY A 510 10.63 52.57 17.34
CA GLY A 510 11.14 52.95 18.65
C GLY A 510 11.32 51.75 19.58
N LEU A 511 10.34 50.85 19.63
CA LEU A 511 10.44 49.58 20.35
C LEU A 511 11.66 48.77 19.89
N ALA A 512 11.80 48.57 18.56
CA ALA A 512 12.90 47.85 17.96
C ALA A 512 14.27 48.45 18.34
N PHE A 513 14.39 49.79 18.37
CA PHE A 513 15.61 50.47 18.81
C PHE A 513 16.04 50.06 20.21
N PHE A 514 15.13 50.14 21.19
CA PHE A 514 15.48 49.87 22.59
C PHE A 514 15.61 48.37 22.88
N LEU A 515 14.77 47.54 22.27
CA LEU A 515 14.80 46.09 22.40
C LEU A 515 16.10 45.49 21.85
N GLU A 516 16.46 45.84 20.61
CA GLU A 516 17.68 45.35 19.97
C GLU A 516 18.93 45.94 20.61
N ALA A 517 18.90 47.22 21.00
CA ALA A 517 19.98 47.78 21.80
C ALA A 517 20.14 47.03 23.14
N ALA A 518 19.05 46.59 23.79
CA ALA A 518 19.12 45.82 25.03
C ALA A 518 19.79 44.45 24.80
N ASN A 519 19.41 43.76 23.72
CA ASN A 519 20.05 42.52 23.27
C ASN A 519 21.56 42.73 23.07
N GLY A 520 21.96 43.76 22.32
CA GLY A 520 23.37 44.10 22.12
C GLY A 520 24.13 44.49 23.40
N ALA A 521 23.48 45.27 24.27
CA ALA A 521 24.05 45.71 25.54
C ALA A 521 24.30 44.53 26.49
N ASN A 522 23.38 43.54 26.52
CA ASN A 522 23.57 42.30 27.29
C ASN A 522 24.83 41.55 26.85
N PHE A 523 25.02 41.37 25.54
CA PHE A 523 26.24 40.75 25.01
C PHE A 523 27.50 41.56 25.33
N SER A 524 27.43 42.90 25.36
CA SER A 524 28.57 43.74 25.74
C SER A 524 28.98 43.58 27.21
N VAL A 525 28.14 43.06 28.11
CA VAL A 525 28.54 42.86 29.51
C VAL A 525 29.49 41.67 29.65
N VAL A 526 29.31 40.63 28.83
CA VAL A 526 30.02 39.34 28.93
C VAL A 526 31.56 39.51 28.92
N PRO A 527 32.18 40.24 27.98
CA PRO A 527 33.63 40.37 27.91
C PRO A 527 34.28 41.06 29.13
N HIS A 528 33.52 41.86 29.88
CA HIS A 528 34.04 42.70 30.98
C HIS A 528 33.73 42.17 32.38
N VAL A 529 32.85 41.17 32.49
CA VAL A 529 32.60 40.43 33.74
C VAL A 529 33.43 39.16 33.78
N HIS A 530 33.55 38.47 32.64
CA HIS A 530 34.39 37.29 32.49
C HIS A 530 35.09 37.34 31.12
N PRO A 531 36.33 37.86 31.07
CA PRO A 531 37.14 37.90 29.84
C PRO A 531 37.36 36.52 29.21
N PHE A 532 37.17 35.45 29.99
CA PHE A 532 37.35 34.05 29.62
C PHE A 532 36.04 33.31 29.33
N ALA A 533 34.85 33.92 29.53
CA ALA A 533 33.55 33.24 29.41
C ALA A 533 32.73 33.68 28.17
N ASN A 534 33.38 34.22 27.14
CA ASN A 534 32.74 34.63 25.89
C ASN A 534 31.94 33.50 25.20
N GLU A 535 32.19 32.25 25.57
CA GLU A 535 31.45 31.08 25.07
C GLU A 535 30.43 30.55 26.10
N SER A 536 30.77 30.53 27.39
CA SER A 536 29.99 29.88 28.47
C SER A 536 28.78 30.69 28.94
N ALA A 537 28.82 32.03 28.89
CA ALA A 537 27.66 32.87 29.23
C ALA A 537 26.59 32.87 28.12
N SER A 538 26.95 32.45 26.89
CA SER A 538 25.98 32.20 25.83
C SER A 538 25.13 30.94 26.11
N VAL A 539 25.65 30.00 26.90
CA VAL A 539 25.04 28.68 27.16
C VAL A 539 23.91 28.77 28.21
N SER A 540 24.07 29.57 29.27
CA SER A 540 23.00 29.76 30.28
C SER A 540 21.84 30.63 29.79
N VAL A 541 22.06 31.36 28.71
CA VAL A 541 21.14 32.29 28.05
C VAL A 541 20.45 31.62 26.84
N LYS A 542 21.15 30.75 26.11
CA LYS A 542 20.58 29.92 25.02
C LYS A 542 19.63 28.82 25.51
N ALA A 543 19.69 28.46 26.79
CA ALA A 543 18.89 27.39 27.38
C ALA A 543 17.37 27.68 27.50
N THR A 544 16.89 28.85 27.06
CA THR A 544 15.47 29.24 27.15
C THR A 544 14.75 29.43 25.81
N SER A 545 15.38 29.10 24.66
CA SER A 545 14.83 29.42 23.34
C SER A 545 15.08 28.34 22.29
N THR A 546 14.23 27.31 22.28
CA THR A 546 14.19 26.29 21.21
C THR A 546 13.09 26.65 20.21
N ILE A 547 13.37 27.53 19.26
CA ILE A 547 12.62 27.68 17.98
C ILE A 547 13.66 27.86 16.86
N ARG A 548 13.84 26.82 16.02
CA ARG A 548 14.76 26.81 14.89
C ARG A 548 14.25 27.72 13.75
N ILE A 549 15.00 28.76 13.41
CA ILE A 549 14.97 29.42 12.10
C ILE A 549 16.30 29.09 11.40
N SER A 550 16.25 28.49 10.20
CA SER A 550 17.44 28.13 9.43
C SER A 550 18.11 29.38 8.84
N SER A 551 19.39 29.61 9.13
CA SER A 551 20.24 30.57 8.44
C SER A 551 21.15 29.84 7.45
N TYR A 552 21.02 30.19 6.17
CA TYR A 552 21.88 29.73 5.07
C TYR A 552 22.32 30.98 4.29
N GLU A 553 23.24 31.77 4.84
CA GLU A 553 23.93 32.86 4.13
C GLU A 553 25.34 33.06 4.70
N LEU A 554 26.35 32.45 4.08
CA LEU A 554 27.72 32.96 3.94
C LEU A 554 28.54 31.99 3.07
N GLU A 555 29.36 32.55 2.16
CA GLU A 555 30.38 31.92 1.31
C GLU A 555 30.01 31.53 -0.14
N VAL A 556 29.90 32.57 -0.98
CA VAL A 556 30.27 32.53 -2.41
C VAL A 556 31.66 33.15 -2.54
N ALA A 557 32.68 32.36 -2.89
CA ALA A 557 33.80 32.78 -3.74
C ALA A 557 34.77 31.61 -3.98
N GLN A 558 35.22 31.48 -5.24
CA GLN A 558 36.39 30.71 -5.72
C GLN A 558 36.13 29.31 -6.33
N GLN A 559 35.98 29.30 -7.67
CA GLN A 559 36.73 28.48 -8.66
C GLN A 559 35.87 27.87 -9.78
N THR A 560 35.92 28.56 -10.93
CA THR A 560 35.50 28.11 -12.27
C THR A 560 36.68 27.49 -13.02
N GLY A 561 36.47 26.44 -13.83
CA GLY A 561 37.41 26.12 -14.93
C GLY A 561 37.25 24.78 -15.67
N GLN A 562 36.67 24.83 -16.88
CA GLN A 562 36.97 24.02 -18.11
C GLN A 562 36.49 22.55 -18.17
N ARG A 563 36.02 21.92 -19.28
CA ARG A 563 35.80 22.16 -20.74
C ARG A 563 34.96 20.96 -21.27
N GLN A 564 33.89 21.11 -22.08
CA GLN A 564 33.72 20.92 -23.56
C GLN A 564 34.27 19.61 -24.18
N ASP A 565 33.71 18.92 -25.19
CA ASP A 565 32.50 18.98 -26.05
C ASP A 565 32.49 17.71 -26.95
N GLY A 566 31.34 17.31 -27.53
CA GLY A 566 31.30 16.33 -28.63
C GLY A 566 29.90 15.83 -29.05
N ALA A 567 29.25 16.53 -29.98
CA ALA A 567 27.93 16.18 -30.54
C ALA A 567 28.00 15.83 -32.05
N ILE A 568 27.14 14.93 -32.53
CA ILE A 568 26.76 14.78 -33.95
C ILE A 568 25.24 14.51 -34.06
N ARG A 569 24.54 15.30 -34.91
CA ARG A 569 23.11 15.24 -35.29
C ARG A 569 22.95 14.71 -36.73
N LEU A 570 21.85 14.03 -37.05
CA LEU A 570 21.29 13.87 -38.41
C LEU A 570 19.72 13.66 -38.37
N PRO A 571 18.96 13.94 -39.46
CA PRO A 571 17.72 14.74 -39.48
C PRO A 571 16.38 13.99 -39.70
N ALA A 572 15.29 14.76 -39.81
CA ALA A 572 13.89 14.44 -39.55
C ALA A 572 13.01 14.06 -40.78
N SER A 573 13.14 12.85 -41.32
CA SER A 573 12.24 12.32 -42.36
C SER A 573 11.58 10.97 -42.00
N TYR A 574 11.48 10.66 -40.71
CA TYR A 574 11.06 9.34 -40.19
C TYR A 574 9.68 9.32 -39.48
N LEU A 575 8.89 10.38 -39.62
CA LEU A 575 7.60 10.55 -38.95
C LEU A 575 6.52 10.71 -40.04
N GLU A 576 5.88 9.62 -40.49
CA GLU A 576 4.58 9.62 -41.21
C GLU A 576 4.19 8.20 -41.72
N ASP A 577 3.97 7.21 -40.82
CA ASP A 577 3.04 6.07 -41.07
C ASP A 577 2.72 5.32 -39.75
N PRO A 578 1.47 5.31 -39.26
CA PRO A 578 1.09 4.65 -38.00
C PRO A 578 0.86 3.12 -38.06
N SER A 579 1.02 2.45 -39.21
CA SER A 579 0.60 1.03 -39.38
C SER A 579 1.71 -0.03 -39.29
N LEU A 580 2.96 0.36 -39.00
CA LEU A 580 4.16 -0.50 -39.17
C LEU A 580 4.87 -0.92 -37.84
N SER A 581 4.16 -0.97 -36.72
CA SER A 581 4.78 -1.10 -35.38
C SER A 581 5.14 -2.52 -34.89
N TYR A 582 5.13 -3.57 -35.71
CA TYR A 582 5.56 -4.91 -35.24
C TYR A 582 6.27 -5.67 -36.37
N PHE A 583 7.53 -6.04 -36.11
CA PHE A 583 8.46 -6.82 -36.95
C PHE A 583 9.18 -6.10 -38.11
N ILE A 584 10.52 -6.30 -38.11
CA ILE A 584 11.48 -6.18 -39.23
C ILE A 584 12.31 -4.87 -39.30
N THR A 585 13.51 -4.99 -38.70
CA THR A 585 14.82 -4.56 -39.26
C THR A 585 15.23 -3.10 -38.99
N THR A 586 16.40 -2.81 -38.42
CA THR A 586 17.71 -2.98 -39.05
C THR A 586 18.81 -2.79 -38.00
N LYS A 587 19.54 -3.85 -37.61
CA LYS A 587 20.88 -4.24 -38.11
C LYS A 587 21.93 -3.12 -38.01
N VAL A 588 23.06 -3.46 -37.38
CA VAL A 588 24.38 -2.78 -37.31
C VAL A 588 24.74 -2.22 -35.91
N LEU A 589 25.36 -3.09 -35.09
CA LEU A 589 26.62 -2.94 -34.33
C LEU A 589 26.63 -4.02 -33.22
N PHE A 590 27.74 -4.75 -33.06
CA PHE A 590 27.97 -5.94 -32.20
C PHE A 590 27.61 -7.30 -32.82
N SER A 591 28.53 -7.87 -33.60
CA SER A 591 28.39 -9.17 -34.28
C SER A 591 28.35 -10.39 -33.34
N GLY A 592 28.61 -10.25 -32.04
CA GLY A 592 28.52 -11.35 -31.07
C GLY A 592 27.15 -11.49 -30.39
N GLU A 593 26.36 -10.42 -30.34
CA GLU A 593 25.09 -10.40 -29.58
C GLU A 593 23.94 -11.05 -30.37
N THR A 594 24.05 -11.15 -31.70
CA THR A 594 23.01 -11.71 -32.56
C THR A 594 23.02 -13.23 -32.67
N GLU A 595 24.17 -13.90 -32.51
CA GLU A 595 24.27 -15.35 -32.69
C GLU A 595 23.62 -16.10 -31.51
N ALA A 596 23.89 -15.67 -30.28
CA ALA A 596 23.26 -16.23 -29.08
C ALA A 596 21.73 -16.04 -29.08
N ALA A 597 21.22 -14.90 -29.55
CA ALA A 597 19.78 -14.64 -29.64
C ALA A 597 19.08 -15.53 -30.68
N LEU A 598 19.73 -15.79 -31.82
CA LEU A 598 19.21 -16.71 -32.84
C LEU A 598 19.19 -18.16 -32.33
N GLU A 599 20.29 -18.63 -31.73
CA GLU A 599 20.36 -19.97 -31.13
C GLU A 599 19.33 -20.15 -30.01
N ALA A 600 19.10 -19.10 -29.20
CA ALA A 600 18.07 -19.11 -28.18
C ALA A 600 16.66 -19.29 -28.78
N GLY A 601 16.37 -18.64 -29.92
CA GLY A 601 15.13 -18.82 -30.67
C GLY A 601 14.92 -20.26 -31.15
N ASP A 602 15.94 -20.87 -31.75
CA ASP A 602 15.88 -22.27 -32.21
C ASP A 602 15.67 -23.25 -31.04
N LEU A 603 16.34 -23.03 -29.90
CA LEU A 603 16.14 -23.84 -28.71
C LEU A 603 14.74 -23.68 -28.13
N TYR A 604 14.17 -22.47 -28.19
CA TYR A 604 12.81 -22.20 -27.74
C TYR A 604 11.77 -22.96 -28.59
N GLU A 605 11.88 -22.94 -29.92
CA GLU A 605 10.97 -23.67 -30.80
C GLU A 605 11.05 -25.19 -30.59
N ARG A 606 12.26 -25.71 -30.39
CA ARG A 606 12.46 -27.13 -30.03
C ARG A 606 11.86 -27.48 -28.68
N ALA A 607 11.98 -26.59 -27.70
CA ALA A 607 11.39 -26.79 -26.38
C ALA A 607 9.86 -26.88 -26.45
N GLU A 608 9.21 -26.01 -27.23
CA GLU A 608 7.76 -26.08 -27.47
C GLU A 608 7.36 -27.36 -28.21
N GLU A 609 8.20 -27.87 -29.12
CA GLU A 609 7.95 -29.14 -29.79
C GLU A 609 8.01 -30.33 -28.83
N GLU A 610 9.01 -30.37 -27.95
CA GLU A 610 9.13 -31.42 -26.93
C GLU A 610 8.03 -31.32 -25.87
N GLU A 611 7.60 -30.10 -25.49
CA GLU A 611 6.43 -29.90 -24.64
C GLU A 611 5.16 -30.46 -25.31
N ARG A 612 4.94 -30.17 -26.61
CA ARG A 612 3.81 -30.72 -27.39
C ARG A 612 3.83 -32.25 -27.48
N LYS A 613 5.01 -32.86 -27.52
CA LYS A 613 5.18 -34.32 -27.48
C LYS A 613 5.03 -34.91 -26.06
N ASN A 614 4.86 -34.06 -25.04
CA ASN A 614 4.83 -34.42 -23.63
C ASN A 614 6.19 -34.98 -23.10
N ASN A 615 7.30 -34.62 -23.76
CA ASN A 615 8.66 -34.89 -23.32
C ASN A 615 9.14 -33.78 -22.36
N LEU A 616 8.48 -33.68 -21.21
CA LEU A 616 8.64 -32.57 -20.26
C LEU A 616 10.09 -32.41 -19.74
N ASP A 617 10.83 -33.52 -19.61
CA ASP A 617 12.26 -33.53 -19.23
C ASP A 617 13.16 -32.84 -20.22
N GLU A 618 12.95 -33.10 -21.51
CA GLU A 618 13.72 -32.46 -22.56
C GLU A 618 13.27 -31.01 -22.76
N ALA A 619 11.96 -30.75 -22.73
CA ALA A 619 11.40 -29.41 -22.84
C ALA A 619 11.93 -28.47 -21.74
N GLU A 620 11.97 -28.92 -20.50
CA GLU A 620 12.51 -28.13 -19.38
C GLU A 620 13.99 -27.78 -19.58
N GLN A 621 14.80 -28.76 -20.00
CA GLN A 621 16.23 -28.54 -20.27
C GLN A 621 16.43 -27.55 -21.41
N LEU A 622 15.64 -27.66 -22.48
CA LEU A 622 15.69 -26.77 -23.63
C LEU A 622 15.24 -25.34 -23.26
N PHE A 623 14.15 -25.17 -22.51
CA PHE A 623 13.72 -23.83 -22.04
C PHE A 623 14.74 -23.17 -21.13
N ARG A 624 15.37 -23.92 -20.20
CA ARG A 624 16.45 -23.37 -19.36
C ARG A 624 17.66 -22.94 -20.17
N ARG A 625 18.03 -23.71 -21.21
CA ARG A 625 19.13 -23.32 -22.12
C ARG A 625 18.77 -22.12 -22.99
N ALA A 626 17.54 -22.06 -23.51
CA ALA A 626 17.04 -20.91 -24.27
C ALA A 626 17.03 -19.64 -23.42
N HIS A 627 16.63 -19.73 -22.15
CA HIS A 627 16.71 -18.63 -21.19
C HIS A 627 18.15 -18.15 -20.98
N ALA A 628 19.08 -19.08 -20.70
CA ALA A 628 20.48 -18.75 -20.47
C ALA A 628 21.16 -18.10 -21.69
N LEU A 629 20.87 -18.58 -22.91
CA LEU A 629 21.38 -17.97 -24.15
C LEU A 629 20.71 -16.62 -24.46
N SER A 630 19.43 -16.46 -24.14
CA SER A 630 18.76 -15.16 -24.28
C SER A 630 19.32 -14.12 -23.31
N GLU A 631 19.79 -14.55 -22.13
CA GLU A 631 20.50 -13.70 -21.17
C GLU A 631 21.86 -13.24 -21.72
N THR A 632 22.65 -14.15 -22.31
CA THR A 632 23.94 -13.80 -22.93
C THR A 632 23.79 -12.93 -24.19
N GLY A 633 22.75 -13.18 -25.00
CA GLY A 633 22.40 -12.35 -26.17
C GLY A 633 21.72 -11.02 -25.84
N ARG A 634 21.42 -10.76 -24.56
CA ARG A 634 20.63 -9.61 -24.08
C ARG A 634 19.25 -9.48 -24.74
N ASP A 635 18.64 -10.59 -25.15
CA ASP A 635 17.27 -10.65 -25.66
C ASP A 635 16.28 -10.83 -24.51
N VAL A 636 15.80 -9.71 -23.95
CA VAL A 636 14.84 -9.73 -22.83
C VAL A 636 13.51 -10.37 -23.22
N ILE A 637 13.08 -10.26 -24.48
CA ILE A 637 11.83 -10.88 -24.94
C ILE A 637 12.01 -12.40 -25.01
N GLY A 638 13.13 -12.88 -25.55
CA GLY A 638 13.51 -14.29 -25.56
C GLY A 638 13.59 -14.89 -24.15
N GLN A 639 14.20 -14.17 -23.20
CA GLN A 639 14.26 -14.58 -21.78
C GLN A 639 12.85 -14.79 -21.20
N LEU A 640 11.98 -13.79 -21.35
CA LEU A 640 10.63 -13.83 -20.78
C LEU A 640 9.75 -14.92 -21.42
N LYS A 641 9.89 -15.15 -22.74
CA LYS A 641 9.24 -16.26 -23.43
C LYS A 641 9.72 -17.60 -22.89
N ALA A 642 11.04 -17.81 -22.77
CA ALA A 642 11.61 -19.05 -22.24
C ALA A 642 11.16 -19.33 -20.79
N LEU A 643 11.05 -18.29 -19.94
CA LEU A 643 10.51 -18.43 -18.58
C LEU A 643 9.01 -18.78 -18.58
N ASN A 644 8.21 -18.22 -19.49
CA ASN A 644 6.80 -18.61 -19.64
C ASN A 644 6.65 -20.09 -20.04
N GLY A 645 7.47 -20.56 -21.00
CA GLY A 645 7.52 -21.96 -21.40
C GLY A 645 7.97 -22.89 -20.26
N LEU A 646 9.03 -22.52 -19.55
CA LEU A 646 9.48 -23.24 -18.35
C LEU A 646 8.37 -23.34 -17.29
N GLY A 647 7.66 -22.24 -17.03
CA GLY A 647 6.52 -22.24 -16.10
C GLY A 647 5.39 -23.17 -16.56
N CYS A 648 5.14 -23.28 -17.86
CA CYS A 648 4.13 -24.20 -18.41
C CYS A 648 4.53 -25.68 -18.24
N VAL A 649 5.81 -26.00 -18.44
CA VAL A 649 6.36 -27.35 -18.22
C VAL A 649 6.31 -27.74 -16.75
N LEU A 650 6.73 -26.85 -15.85
CA LEU A 650 6.67 -27.08 -14.39
C LEU A 650 5.22 -27.31 -13.93
N LEU A 651 4.26 -26.55 -14.48
CA LEU A 651 2.85 -26.74 -14.22
C LEU A 651 2.33 -28.10 -14.74
N ALA A 652 2.78 -28.56 -15.91
CA ALA A 652 2.41 -29.89 -16.45
C ALA A 652 2.98 -31.05 -15.62
N ARG A 653 4.06 -30.82 -14.88
CA ARG A 653 4.66 -31.77 -13.92
C ARG A 653 4.10 -31.69 -12.51
N ASP A 654 3.10 -30.84 -12.27
CA ASP A 654 2.54 -30.61 -10.95
C ASP A 654 3.55 -29.99 -9.94
N GLU A 655 4.61 -29.35 -10.44
CA GLU A 655 5.61 -28.61 -9.63
C GLU A 655 5.14 -27.16 -9.36
N LEU A 656 3.96 -27.02 -8.76
CA LEU A 656 3.18 -25.77 -8.73
C LEU A 656 3.92 -24.59 -8.08
N ALA A 657 4.60 -24.81 -6.96
CA ALA A 657 5.33 -23.74 -6.25
C ALA A 657 6.50 -23.18 -7.08
N GLN A 658 7.22 -24.06 -7.82
CA GLN A 658 8.29 -23.64 -8.70
C GLN A 658 7.75 -22.89 -9.92
N ALA A 659 6.66 -23.39 -10.52
CA ALA A 659 5.98 -22.74 -11.63
C ALA A 659 5.49 -21.33 -11.22
N GLU A 660 4.92 -21.17 -10.02
CA GLU A 660 4.44 -19.90 -9.49
C GLU A 660 5.58 -18.91 -9.31
N GLY A 661 6.71 -19.35 -8.74
CA GLY A 661 7.91 -18.53 -8.58
C GLY A 661 8.48 -18.03 -9.92
N VAL A 662 8.64 -18.93 -10.90
CA VAL A 662 9.14 -18.60 -12.24
C VAL A 662 8.21 -17.62 -12.95
N LEU A 663 6.90 -17.90 -12.96
CA LEU A 663 5.93 -17.10 -13.70
C LEU A 663 5.68 -15.73 -13.06
N ARG A 664 5.64 -15.62 -11.72
CA ARG A 664 5.52 -14.32 -11.04
C ARG A 664 6.77 -13.46 -11.23
N GLY A 665 7.96 -14.06 -11.14
CA GLY A 665 9.22 -13.36 -11.41
C GLY A 665 9.28 -12.82 -12.84
N ALA A 666 8.94 -13.67 -13.82
CA ALA A 666 8.86 -13.28 -15.22
C ALA A 666 7.79 -12.21 -15.47
N LEU A 667 6.60 -12.31 -14.86
CA LEU A 667 5.56 -11.29 -15.00
C LEU A 667 6.02 -9.93 -14.46
N GLY A 668 6.64 -9.89 -13.29
CA GLY A 668 7.17 -8.64 -12.71
C GLY A 668 8.21 -7.97 -13.61
N ALA A 669 9.11 -8.75 -14.20
CA ALA A 669 10.09 -8.24 -15.17
C ALA A 669 9.43 -7.78 -16.49
N ALA A 670 8.46 -8.54 -17.02
CA ALA A 670 7.72 -8.18 -18.22
C ALA A 670 6.91 -6.89 -18.05
N GLU A 671 6.25 -6.70 -16.91
CA GLU A 671 5.51 -5.48 -16.59
C GLU A 671 6.41 -4.25 -16.51
N GLN A 672 7.62 -4.39 -15.97
CA GLN A 672 8.60 -3.31 -15.87
C GLN A 672 9.22 -2.95 -17.22
N VAL A 673 9.54 -3.94 -18.06
CA VAL A 673 10.30 -3.75 -19.31
C VAL A 673 9.39 -3.52 -20.53
N LEU A 674 8.33 -4.32 -20.67
CA LEU A 674 7.46 -4.35 -21.85
C LEU A 674 6.12 -3.64 -21.63
N GLY A 675 5.72 -3.44 -20.37
CA GLY A 675 4.42 -2.88 -19.99
C GLY A 675 3.30 -3.92 -19.89
N SER A 676 2.18 -3.52 -19.29
CA SER A 676 1.07 -4.42 -18.93
C SER A 676 0.27 -4.98 -20.11
N ALA A 677 0.31 -4.32 -21.27
CA ALA A 677 -0.47 -4.66 -22.46
C ALA A 677 0.32 -5.44 -23.53
N HIS A 678 1.62 -5.72 -23.30
CA HIS A 678 2.44 -6.43 -24.27
C HIS A 678 2.07 -7.91 -24.35
N GLY A 679 2.13 -8.52 -25.54
CA GLY A 679 1.70 -9.92 -25.77
C GLY A 679 2.40 -10.94 -24.85
N VAL A 680 3.71 -10.79 -24.61
CA VAL A 680 4.45 -11.64 -23.66
C VAL A 680 3.98 -11.45 -22.22
N THR A 681 3.68 -10.22 -21.81
CA THR A 681 3.12 -9.92 -20.48
C THR A 681 1.76 -10.59 -20.32
N LEU A 682 0.89 -10.47 -21.33
CA LEU A 682 -0.42 -11.13 -21.33
C LEU A 682 -0.31 -12.66 -21.36
N ALA A 683 0.71 -13.23 -22.01
CA ALA A 683 0.98 -14.67 -22.00
C ALA A 683 1.32 -15.16 -20.59
N LEU A 684 2.19 -14.44 -19.88
CA LEU A 684 2.53 -14.70 -18.48
C LEU A 684 1.32 -14.59 -17.54
N VAL A 685 0.51 -13.53 -17.69
CA VAL A 685 -0.75 -13.38 -16.93
C VAL A 685 -1.66 -14.58 -17.15
N ALA A 686 -1.79 -15.03 -18.40
CA ALA A 686 -2.67 -16.13 -18.76
C ALA A 686 -2.14 -17.49 -18.27
N SER A 687 -0.81 -17.69 -18.22
CA SER A 687 -0.18 -18.87 -17.63
C SER A 687 -0.33 -18.90 -16.10
N LEU A 688 -0.21 -17.74 -15.44
CA LEU A 688 -0.49 -17.61 -14.00
C LEU A 688 -1.97 -17.87 -13.68
N ALA A 689 -2.90 -17.40 -14.52
CA ALA A 689 -4.32 -17.71 -14.36
C ALA A 689 -4.57 -19.23 -14.36
N ARG A 690 -3.92 -19.95 -15.28
CA ARG A 690 -3.98 -21.42 -15.36
C ARG A 690 -3.43 -22.09 -14.09
N LEU A 691 -2.27 -21.61 -13.61
CA LEU A 691 -1.67 -22.11 -12.37
C LEU A 691 -2.57 -21.87 -11.16
N CYS A 692 -3.06 -20.63 -11.01
CA CYS A 692 -3.93 -20.25 -9.91
C CYS A 692 -5.26 -21.02 -9.93
N GLY A 693 -5.72 -21.55 -11.07
CA GLY A 693 -6.91 -22.39 -11.12
C GLY A 693 -6.85 -23.61 -10.18
N ALA A 694 -5.65 -24.13 -9.91
CA ALA A 694 -5.43 -25.25 -9.00
C ALA A 694 -5.19 -24.82 -7.53
N THR A 695 -4.65 -23.62 -7.30
CA THR A 695 -4.18 -23.19 -5.97
C THR A 695 -5.00 -22.06 -5.34
N ASN A 696 -5.50 -21.13 -6.16
CA ASN A 696 -6.26 -19.96 -5.73
C ASN A 696 -7.24 -19.52 -6.84
N ARG A 697 -8.48 -20.04 -6.79
CA ARG A 697 -9.47 -19.83 -7.84
C ARG A 697 -9.93 -18.37 -8.00
N VAL A 698 -9.84 -17.57 -6.93
CA VAL A 698 -10.17 -16.13 -6.97
C VAL A 698 -9.10 -15.39 -7.77
N ALA A 699 -7.82 -15.64 -7.49
CA ALA A 699 -6.72 -15.08 -8.27
C ALA A 699 -6.76 -15.57 -9.73
N ALA A 700 -7.17 -16.83 -9.95
CA ALA A 700 -7.34 -17.38 -11.30
C ALA A 700 -8.36 -16.58 -12.12
N GLU A 701 -9.52 -16.25 -11.55
CA GLU A 701 -10.56 -15.47 -12.23
C GLU A 701 -10.08 -14.05 -12.55
N GLN A 702 -9.43 -13.38 -11.58
CA GLN A 702 -8.90 -12.03 -11.78
C GLN A 702 -7.83 -11.97 -12.88
N LEU A 703 -6.90 -12.93 -12.87
CA LEU A 703 -5.85 -13.02 -13.89
C LEU A 703 -6.42 -13.42 -15.26
N ALA A 704 -7.41 -14.33 -15.31
CA ALA A 704 -8.07 -14.69 -16.56
C ALA A 704 -8.86 -13.52 -17.16
N ALA A 705 -9.58 -12.75 -16.32
CA ALA A 705 -10.30 -11.55 -16.74
C ALA A 705 -9.34 -10.48 -17.28
N ARG A 706 -8.18 -10.30 -16.61
CA ARG A 706 -7.11 -9.42 -17.08
C ARG A 706 -6.53 -9.89 -18.43
N ALA A 707 -6.27 -11.18 -18.60
CA ALA A 707 -5.79 -11.73 -19.86
C ALA A 707 -6.80 -11.54 -20.99
N GLN A 708 -8.08 -11.83 -20.74
CA GLN A 708 -9.15 -11.61 -21.72
C GLN A 708 -9.20 -10.16 -22.17
N ALA A 709 -9.34 -9.20 -21.23
CA ALA A 709 -9.45 -7.78 -21.56
C ALA A 709 -8.19 -7.28 -22.29
N GLY A 710 -7.00 -7.75 -21.89
CA GLY A 710 -5.75 -7.42 -22.54
C GLY A 710 -5.67 -7.91 -23.99
N TYR A 711 -5.99 -9.19 -24.23
CA TYR A 711 -5.92 -9.77 -25.58
C TYR A 711 -7.01 -9.24 -26.51
N GLU A 712 -8.23 -9.04 -26.02
CA GLU A 712 -9.30 -8.42 -26.83
C GLU A 712 -8.93 -7.01 -27.28
N ARG A 713 -8.27 -6.23 -26.40
CA ARG A 713 -7.79 -4.90 -26.73
C ARG A 713 -6.59 -4.91 -27.68
N ALA A 714 -5.67 -5.86 -27.52
CA ALA A 714 -4.42 -5.90 -28.29
C ALA A 714 -4.57 -6.56 -29.68
N LEU A 715 -5.40 -7.60 -29.80
CA LEU A 715 -5.50 -8.47 -30.99
C LEU A 715 -6.90 -8.44 -31.63
N GLY A 716 -7.91 -7.93 -30.92
CA GLY A 716 -9.31 -8.00 -31.32
C GLY A 716 -10.00 -9.28 -30.84
N THR A 717 -11.34 -9.25 -30.76
CA THR A 717 -12.16 -10.31 -30.17
C THR A 717 -12.22 -11.61 -30.98
N ARG A 718 -11.90 -11.56 -32.28
CA ARG A 718 -11.90 -12.71 -33.20
C ARG A 718 -10.54 -13.40 -33.32
N HIS A 719 -9.51 -12.93 -32.61
CA HIS A 719 -8.19 -13.56 -32.64
C HIS A 719 -8.18 -14.84 -31.79
N GLU A 720 -7.59 -15.93 -32.27
CA GLU A 720 -7.56 -17.24 -31.58
C GLU A 720 -7.09 -17.13 -30.11
N THR A 721 -6.02 -16.38 -29.84
CA THR A 721 -5.52 -16.13 -28.48
C THR A 721 -6.52 -15.36 -27.59
N ALA A 722 -7.29 -14.43 -28.16
CA ALA A 722 -8.33 -13.72 -27.41
C ALA A 722 -9.50 -14.66 -27.08
N ILE A 723 -9.90 -15.52 -28.03
CA ILE A 723 -10.93 -16.54 -27.81
C ILE A 723 -10.48 -17.54 -26.74
N ALA A 724 -9.21 -17.98 -26.77
CA ALA A 724 -8.64 -18.85 -25.75
C ALA A 724 -8.58 -18.19 -24.35
N ALA A 725 -8.48 -16.85 -24.29
CA ALA A 725 -8.55 -16.12 -23.02
C ALA A 725 -9.99 -16.03 -22.49
N VAL A 726 -11.00 -15.88 -23.37
CA VAL A 726 -12.43 -15.97 -23.01
C VAL A 726 -12.73 -17.37 -22.45
N HIS A 727 -12.28 -18.43 -23.12
CA HIS A 727 -12.41 -19.81 -22.65
C HIS A 727 -11.80 -20.01 -21.26
N ARG A 728 -10.57 -19.51 -21.03
CA ARG A 728 -9.90 -19.60 -19.72
C ARG A 728 -10.61 -18.83 -18.61
N LEU A 729 -11.26 -17.70 -18.91
CA LEU A 729 -12.11 -17.03 -17.93
C LEU A 729 -13.34 -17.89 -17.58
N GLY A 730 -13.91 -18.59 -18.56
CA GLY A 730 -14.94 -19.60 -18.33
C GLY A 730 -14.47 -20.70 -17.37
N ASP A 731 -13.27 -21.25 -17.58
CA ASP A 731 -12.68 -22.28 -16.71
C ASP A 731 -12.49 -21.75 -15.27
N ALA A 732 -12.00 -20.51 -15.11
CA ALA A 732 -11.79 -19.91 -13.79
C ALA A 732 -13.12 -19.63 -13.05
N ARG A 733 -14.15 -19.16 -13.75
CA ARG A 733 -15.49 -18.94 -13.18
C ARG A 733 -16.20 -20.25 -12.84
N MET A 734 -16.02 -21.27 -13.68
CA MET A 734 -16.51 -22.62 -13.42
C MET A 734 -15.89 -23.16 -12.13
N ALA A 735 -14.58 -22.97 -11.93
CA ALA A 735 -13.90 -23.37 -10.70
C ALA A 735 -14.43 -22.61 -9.47
N LEU A 736 -14.82 -21.34 -9.59
CA LEU A 736 -15.47 -20.61 -8.50
C LEU A 736 -16.91 -21.05 -8.21
N GLY A 737 -17.51 -21.89 -9.06
CA GLY A 737 -18.92 -22.28 -8.96
C GLY A 737 -19.89 -21.24 -9.54
N ALA A 738 -19.39 -20.19 -10.21
CA ALA A 738 -20.20 -19.19 -10.90
C ALA A 738 -20.71 -19.74 -12.25
N LEU A 739 -21.58 -20.76 -12.19
CA LEU A 739 -22.00 -21.55 -13.35
C LEU A 739 -22.66 -20.71 -14.45
N ALA A 740 -23.50 -19.72 -14.08
CA ALA A 740 -24.13 -18.84 -15.05
C ALA A 740 -23.11 -17.98 -15.80
N ASP A 741 -22.14 -17.41 -15.08
CA ASP A 741 -21.11 -16.56 -15.69
C ASP A 741 -20.12 -17.37 -16.54
N ALA A 742 -19.84 -18.61 -16.13
CA ALA A 742 -19.02 -19.54 -16.90
C ALA A 742 -19.73 -19.97 -18.20
N GLU A 743 -21.04 -20.24 -18.15
CA GLU A 743 -21.84 -20.58 -19.32
C GLU A 743 -21.81 -19.45 -20.35
N VAL A 744 -21.91 -18.18 -19.92
CA VAL A 744 -21.79 -17.01 -20.79
C VAL A 744 -20.43 -16.98 -21.50
N GLN A 745 -19.34 -17.22 -20.78
CA GLN A 745 -18.00 -17.21 -21.39
C GLN A 745 -17.80 -18.38 -22.34
N TYR A 746 -18.22 -19.60 -21.98
CA TYR A 746 -18.08 -20.76 -22.85
C TYR A 746 -18.96 -20.66 -24.10
N ALA A 747 -20.21 -20.23 -23.98
CA ALA A 747 -21.10 -20.04 -25.14
C ALA A 747 -20.52 -18.99 -26.10
N ARG A 748 -19.97 -17.90 -25.55
CA ARG A 748 -19.28 -16.87 -26.34
C ARG A 748 -18.02 -17.41 -27.01
N ALA A 749 -17.17 -18.14 -26.28
CA ALA A 749 -15.97 -18.75 -26.84
C ALA A 749 -16.30 -19.79 -27.92
N LEU A 750 -17.37 -20.57 -27.74
CA LEU A 750 -17.81 -21.60 -28.69
C LEU A 750 -18.31 -20.94 -29.97
N GLN A 751 -19.17 -19.92 -29.85
CA GLN A 751 -19.64 -19.17 -31.01
C GLN A 751 -18.48 -18.53 -31.79
N LEU A 752 -17.57 -17.85 -31.09
CA LEU A 752 -16.43 -17.19 -31.74
C LEU A 752 -15.49 -18.21 -32.40
N SER A 753 -15.17 -19.32 -31.72
CA SER A 753 -14.29 -20.37 -32.27
C SER A 753 -14.94 -21.14 -33.43
N ASP A 754 -16.24 -21.49 -33.34
CA ASP A 754 -17.00 -22.08 -34.45
C ASP A 754 -16.96 -21.16 -35.69
N GLU A 755 -17.15 -19.84 -35.53
CA GLU A 755 -17.14 -18.85 -36.63
C GLU A 755 -15.74 -18.60 -37.23
N THR A 756 -14.67 -18.72 -36.44
CA THR A 756 -13.31 -18.30 -36.83
C THR A 756 -12.37 -19.44 -37.17
N LEU A 757 -12.44 -20.54 -36.42
CA LEU A 757 -11.57 -21.73 -36.55
C LEU A 757 -12.33 -22.93 -37.15
N GLY A 758 -13.66 -22.86 -37.17
CA GLY A 758 -14.54 -23.92 -37.64
C GLY A 758 -14.90 -24.93 -36.54
N PRO A 759 -15.91 -25.79 -36.80
CA PRO A 759 -16.50 -26.65 -35.79
C PRO A 759 -15.60 -27.78 -35.27
N GLU A 760 -14.55 -28.12 -36.02
CA GLU A 760 -13.57 -29.16 -35.67
C GLU A 760 -12.21 -28.56 -35.29
N GLY A 761 -12.13 -27.23 -35.11
CA GLY A 761 -10.91 -26.57 -34.63
C GLY A 761 -10.54 -27.04 -33.22
N ALA A 762 -9.24 -27.17 -32.93
CA ALA A 762 -8.77 -27.70 -31.64
C ALA A 762 -9.33 -26.91 -30.44
N LEU A 763 -9.24 -25.57 -30.49
CA LEU A 763 -9.83 -24.71 -29.45
C LEU A 763 -11.37 -24.84 -29.38
N THR A 764 -12.04 -24.98 -30.53
CA THR A 764 -13.49 -25.17 -30.59
C THR A 764 -13.93 -26.45 -29.87
N LEU A 765 -13.20 -27.55 -30.06
CA LEU A 765 -13.46 -28.83 -29.41
C LEU A 765 -13.17 -28.77 -27.90
N ASP A 766 -12.10 -28.08 -27.48
CA ASP A 766 -11.81 -27.84 -26.06
C ASP A 766 -12.92 -27.02 -25.38
N VAL A 767 -13.42 -25.97 -26.03
CA VAL A 767 -14.55 -25.16 -25.51
C VAL A 767 -15.83 -26.00 -25.45
N ALA A 768 -16.14 -26.77 -26.48
CA ALA A 768 -17.30 -27.67 -26.49
C ALA A 768 -17.23 -28.69 -25.34
N SER A 769 -16.04 -29.23 -25.05
CA SER A 769 -15.83 -30.11 -23.92
C SER A 769 -16.07 -29.42 -22.57
N SER A 770 -15.56 -28.20 -22.38
CA SER A 770 -15.79 -27.43 -21.14
C SER A 770 -17.26 -27.02 -20.97
N LEU A 771 -17.95 -26.62 -22.04
CA LEU A 771 -19.39 -26.31 -22.01
C LEU A 771 -20.22 -27.57 -21.69
N GLY A 772 -19.88 -28.70 -22.30
CA GLY A 772 -20.55 -29.99 -22.01
C GLY A 772 -20.38 -30.41 -20.55
N ALA A 773 -19.18 -30.22 -19.97
CA ALA A 773 -18.95 -30.45 -18.54
C ALA A 773 -19.78 -29.50 -17.65
N LEU A 774 -19.98 -28.25 -18.06
CA LEU A 774 -20.84 -27.31 -17.35
C LEU A 774 -22.32 -27.71 -17.41
N HIS A 775 -22.82 -28.05 -18.59
CA HIS A 775 -24.21 -28.51 -18.76
C HIS A 775 -24.50 -29.78 -17.94
N ALA A 776 -23.51 -30.66 -17.74
CA ALA A 776 -23.64 -31.82 -16.86
C ALA A 776 -23.82 -31.46 -15.36
N LEU A 777 -23.53 -30.22 -14.95
CA LEU A 777 -23.81 -29.74 -13.59
C LEU A 777 -25.16 -29.03 -13.46
N GLN A 778 -25.82 -28.71 -14.57
CA GLN A 778 -27.09 -27.99 -14.60
C GLN A 778 -28.28 -28.96 -14.71
N PRO A 779 -29.31 -28.83 -13.85
CA PRO A 779 -30.52 -29.63 -13.97
C PRO A 779 -31.17 -29.51 -15.36
N GLY A 780 -31.53 -30.64 -15.98
CA GLY A 780 -32.25 -30.68 -17.25
C GLY A 780 -31.39 -30.60 -18.52
N LYS A 781 -30.09 -30.34 -18.44
CA LYS A 781 -29.19 -30.21 -19.62
C LYS A 781 -28.27 -31.42 -19.88
N LEU A 782 -28.59 -32.59 -19.31
CA LEU A 782 -27.77 -33.79 -19.48
C LEU A 782 -27.70 -34.28 -20.94
N GLY A 783 -28.76 -34.08 -21.73
CA GLY A 783 -28.76 -34.39 -23.15
C GLY A 783 -27.76 -33.53 -23.94
N ASP A 784 -27.82 -32.21 -23.74
CA ASP A 784 -26.92 -31.24 -24.37
C ASP A 784 -25.46 -31.49 -23.97
N ALA A 785 -25.23 -31.85 -22.70
CA ALA A 785 -23.93 -32.25 -22.19
C ALA A 785 -23.38 -33.49 -22.91
N GLU A 786 -24.19 -34.53 -23.08
CA GLU A 786 -23.80 -35.75 -23.79
C GLU A 786 -23.46 -35.46 -25.26
N GLU A 787 -24.26 -34.62 -25.93
CA GLU A 787 -24.02 -34.25 -27.34
C GLU A 787 -22.69 -33.50 -27.52
N LEU A 788 -22.44 -32.47 -26.72
CA LEU A 788 -21.23 -31.66 -26.77
C LEU A 788 -19.98 -32.49 -26.45
N LEU A 789 -20.03 -33.34 -25.43
CA LEU A 789 -18.89 -34.19 -25.04
C LEU A 789 -18.62 -35.28 -26.08
N ARG A 790 -19.66 -35.87 -26.68
CA ARG A 790 -19.46 -36.82 -27.78
C ARG A 790 -18.90 -36.13 -29.03
N ARG A 791 -19.27 -34.87 -29.31
CA ARG A 791 -18.66 -34.06 -30.39
C ARG A 791 -17.18 -33.84 -30.11
N ALA A 792 -16.83 -33.29 -28.94
CA ALA A 792 -15.44 -33.03 -28.54
C ALA A 792 -14.57 -34.30 -28.60
N MET A 793 -15.04 -35.40 -27.97
CA MET A 793 -14.32 -36.67 -27.94
C MET A 793 -14.09 -37.24 -29.35
N ARG A 794 -15.08 -37.15 -30.25
CA ARG A 794 -14.91 -37.60 -31.64
C ARG A 794 -13.88 -36.75 -32.38
N GLY A 795 -13.99 -35.43 -32.29
CA GLY A 795 -13.06 -34.50 -32.95
C GLY A 795 -11.62 -34.69 -32.47
N HIS A 796 -11.39 -34.73 -31.14
CA HIS A 796 -10.07 -34.98 -30.57
C HIS A 796 -9.53 -36.37 -30.94
N ARG A 797 -10.37 -37.41 -30.93
CA ARG A 797 -9.94 -38.74 -31.36
C ARG A 797 -9.47 -38.77 -32.82
N VAL A 798 -10.11 -38.01 -33.70
CA VAL A 798 -9.74 -37.90 -35.12
C VAL A 798 -8.46 -37.08 -35.31
N HIS A 799 -8.27 -35.98 -34.57
CA HIS A 799 -7.16 -35.04 -34.78
C HIS A 799 -5.88 -35.37 -34.01
N VAL A 800 -5.98 -35.81 -32.76
CA VAL A 800 -4.83 -36.07 -31.87
C VAL A 800 -4.73 -37.53 -31.41
N GLY A 801 -5.75 -38.35 -31.68
CA GLY A 801 -5.75 -39.79 -31.40
C GLY A 801 -6.48 -40.18 -30.11
N GLY A 802 -6.73 -41.49 -29.98
CA GLY A 802 -7.56 -42.05 -28.90
C GLY A 802 -6.94 -41.98 -27.51
N ASP A 803 -5.61 -41.89 -27.42
CA ASP A 803 -4.87 -41.90 -26.15
C ASP A 803 -4.33 -40.50 -25.79
N HIS A 804 -4.72 -39.45 -26.51
CA HIS A 804 -4.34 -38.08 -26.19
C HIS A 804 -5.06 -37.57 -24.94
N ALA A 805 -4.41 -36.71 -24.15
CA ALA A 805 -4.95 -36.20 -22.88
C ALA A 805 -6.34 -35.57 -23.04
N SER A 806 -6.58 -34.79 -24.10
CA SER A 806 -7.91 -34.21 -24.39
C SER A 806 -8.98 -35.28 -24.62
N THR A 807 -8.70 -36.31 -25.44
CA THR A 807 -9.64 -37.41 -25.72
C THR A 807 -9.97 -38.21 -24.45
N LEU A 808 -8.98 -38.46 -23.59
CA LEU A 808 -9.17 -39.18 -22.32
C LEU A 808 -9.93 -38.33 -21.30
N ARG A 809 -9.70 -37.01 -21.27
CA ARG A 809 -10.49 -36.06 -20.45
C ARG A 809 -11.95 -36.04 -20.88
N ASP A 810 -12.21 -36.01 -22.19
CA ASP A 810 -13.57 -36.04 -22.72
C ASP A 810 -14.27 -37.36 -22.36
N ALA A 811 -13.55 -38.49 -22.39
CA ALA A 811 -14.06 -39.78 -21.96
C ALA A 811 -14.48 -39.78 -20.48
N LEU A 812 -13.69 -39.18 -19.59
CA LEU A 812 -14.03 -39.05 -18.17
C LEU A 812 -15.24 -38.14 -17.92
N ARG A 813 -15.33 -37.03 -18.66
CA ARG A 813 -16.49 -36.13 -18.61
C ARG A 813 -17.75 -36.83 -19.12
N LEU A 814 -17.65 -37.60 -20.21
CA LEU A 814 -18.75 -38.40 -20.74
C LEU A 814 -19.15 -39.54 -19.79
N ALA A 815 -18.19 -40.18 -19.13
CA ALA A 815 -18.46 -41.18 -18.09
C ALA A 815 -19.29 -40.59 -16.94
N SER A 816 -18.99 -39.35 -16.52
CA SER A 816 -19.81 -38.63 -15.54
C SER A 816 -21.25 -38.46 -15.99
N VAL A 817 -21.47 -38.07 -17.25
CA VAL A 817 -22.83 -37.88 -17.79
C VAL A 817 -23.57 -39.22 -17.89
N CYS A 818 -22.90 -40.28 -18.33
CA CYS A 818 -23.49 -41.62 -18.42
C CYS A 818 -23.86 -42.16 -17.03
N GLN A 819 -23.02 -41.95 -16.02
CA GLN A 819 -23.30 -42.33 -14.63
C GLN A 819 -24.56 -41.63 -14.09
N GLN A 820 -24.71 -40.32 -14.34
CA GLN A 820 -25.85 -39.53 -13.85
C GLN A 820 -27.20 -39.95 -14.45
N GLN A 821 -27.22 -40.67 -15.58
CA GLN A 821 -28.47 -41.15 -16.19
C GLN A 821 -29.08 -42.37 -15.47
N GLN A 822 -28.36 -43.01 -14.54
CA GLN A 822 -28.83 -44.13 -13.70
C GLN A 822 -29.51 -45.29 -14.46
N LYS A 823 -29.14 -45.51 -15.74
CA LYS A 823 -29.56 -46.68 -16.53
C LYS A 823 -28.44 -47.71 -16.53
N GLU A 824 -28.77 -48.98 -16.36
CA GLU A 824 -27.78 -50.08 -16.29
C GLU A 824 -26.82 -50.10 -17.48
N GLU A 825 -27.34 -49.97 -18.71
CA GLU A 825 -26.52 -49.87 -19.94
C GLU A 825 -25.57 -48.66 -19.94
N LYS A 826 -26.04 -47.52 -19.42
CA LYS A 826 -25.24 -46.29 -19.31
C LYS A 826 -24.18 -46.38 -18.23
N LEU A 827 -24.47 -47.09 -17.14
CA LEU A 827 -23.49 -47.31 -16.07
C LEU A 827 -22.35 -48.22 -16.54
N ALA A 828 -22.64 -49.22 -17.38
CA ALA A 828 -21.61 -50.03 -18.05
C ALA A 828 -20.79 -49.21 -19.07
N GLU A 829 -21.44 -48.32 -19.83
CA GLU A 829 -20.74 -47.37 -20.72
C GLU A 829 -19.81 -46.43 -19.91
N ALA A 830 -20.27 -45.94 -18.76
CA ALA A 830 -19.49 -45.08 -17.88
C ALA A 830 -18.23 -45.78 -17.35
N GLU A 831 -18.37 -47.03 -16.89
CA GLU A 831 -17.24 -47.85 -16.41
C GLU A 831 -16.20 -48.03 -17.52
N ALA A 832 -16.61 -48.47 -18.72
CA ALA A 832 -15.71 -48.70 -19.85
C ALA A 832 -14.96 -47.42 -20.29
N LEU A 833 -15.64 -46.27 -20.28
CA LEU A 833 -15.02 -44.97 -20.58
C LEU A 833 -13.99 -44.57 -19.52
N ALA A 834 -14.33 -44.73 -18.24
CA ALA A 834 -13.45 -44.37 -17.12
C ALA A 834 -12.20 -45.28 -17.05
N GLU A 835 -12.37 -46.60 -17.22
CA GLU A 835 -11.25 -47.55 -17.27
C GLU A 835 -10.31 -47.27 -18.44
N ARG A 836 -10.86 -46.99 -19.63
CA ARG A 836 -10.06 -46.63 -20.80
C ARG A 836 -9.27 -45.35 -20.55
N ALA A 837 -9.91 -44.33 -19.98
CA ALA A 837 -9.27 -43.08 -19.66
C ALA A 837 -8.13 -43.27 -18.65
N LEU A 838 -8.39 -43.98 -17.55
CA LEU A 838 -7.40 -44.28 -16.53
C LEU A 838 -6.20 -45.03 -17.11
N ALA A 839 -6.44 -46.12 -17.86
CA ALA A 839 -5.38 -46.91 -18.47
C ALA A 839 -4.56 -46.12 -19.50
N GLY A 840 -5.16 -45.15 -20.18
CA GLY A 840 -4.46 -44.25 -21.11
C GLY A 840 -3.58 -43.23 -20.37
N LEU A 841 -4.09 -42.66 -19.27
CA LEU A 841 -3.42 -41.64 -18.47
C LEU A 841 -2.25 -42.23 -17.65
N GLU A 842 -2.44 -43.39 -17.04
CA GLU A 842 -1.38 -44.09 -16.26
C GLU A 842 -0.19 -44.52 -17.14
N LYS A 843 -0.39 -44.73 -18.44
CA LYS A 843 0.73 -45.01 -19.37
C LYS A 843 1.61 -43.80 -19.63
N LYS A 844 1.06 -42.58 -19.50
CA LYS A 844 1.72 -41.32 -19.89
C LYS A 844 2.17 -40.48 -18.72
N HIS A 845 1.51 -40.62 -17.57
CA HIS A 845 1.71 -39.80 -16.39
C HIS A 845 1.96 -40.66 -15.16
N ARG A 846 2.64 -40.10 -14.16
CA ARG A 846 2.81 -40.75 -12.86
C ARG A 846 1.46 -40.89 -12.16
N ALA A 847 1.32 -41.89 -11.28
CA ALA A 847 0.07 -42.17 -10.59
C ALA A 847 -0.50 -40.98 -9.77
N ASN A 848 0.36 -40.06 -9.32
CA ASN A 848 -0.02 -38.87 -8.56
C ASN A 848 -0.23 -37.62 -9.44
N ASN A 849 -0.18 -37.73 -10.77
CA ASN A 849 -0.36 -36.58 -11.65
C ASN A 849 -1.82 -36.11 -11.66
N THR A 850 -2.04 -34.79 -11.69
CA THR A 850 -3.38 -34.20 -11.61
C THR A 850 -4.30 -34.55 -12.79
N GLN A 851 -3.78 -35.12 -13.88
CA GLN A 851 -4.63 -35.67 -14.95
C GLN A 851 -5.13 -37.10 -14.65
N VAL A 852 -4.40 -37.90 -13.86
CA VAL A 852 -4.76 -39.28 -13.50
C VAL A 852 -5.76 -39.30 -12.34
N LEU A 853 -5.57 -38.44 -11.33
CA LEU A 853 -6.36 -38.45 -10.10
C LEU A 853 -7.88 -38.30 -10.31
N PRO A 854 -8.39 -37.46 -11.25
CA PRO A 854 -9.82 -37.41 -11.56
C PRO A 854 -10.38 -38.74 -12.08
N ALA A 855 -9.56 -39.55 -12.76
CA ALA A 855 -9.97 -40.86 -13.27
C ALA A 855 -10.19 -41.86 -12.14
N TYR A 856 -9.32 -41.85 -11.11
CA TYR A 856 -9.52 -42.66 -9.90
C TYR A 856 -10.84 -42.31 -9.20
N VAL A 857 -11.10 -41.02 -8.97
CA VAL A 857 -12.36 -40.58 -8.32
C VAL A 857 -13.56 -41.00 -9.16
N ARG A 858 -13.54 -40.76 -10.47
CA ARG A 858 -14.65 -41.13 -11.36
C ARG A 858 -14.94 -42.63 -11.32
N LEU A 859 -13.91 -43.46 -11.47
CA LEU A 859 -14.07 -44.91 -11.46
C LEU A 859 -14.57 -45.40 -10.10
N ALA A 860 -14.08 -44.83 -9.00
CA ALA A 860 -14.55 -45.16 -7.66
C ALA A 860 -16.04 -44.83 -7.47
N LEU A 861 -16.50 -43.65 -7.93
CA LEU A 861 -17.91 -43.27 -7.85
C LEU A 861 -18.80 -44.20 -8.68
N ILE A 862 -18.34 -44.66 -9.85
CA ILE A 862 -19.06 -45.65 -10.65
C ILE A 862 -19.14 -47.00 -9.92
N TYR A 863 -18.04 -47.44 -9.30
CA TYR A 863 -18.02 -48.66 -8.50
C TYR A 863 -18.93 -48.59 -7.28
N ILE A 864 -19.07 -47.43 -6.63
CA ILE A 864 -20.00 -47.23 -5.51
C ILE A 864 -21.45 -47.43 -5.99
N GLU A 865 -21.84 -46.80 -7.11
CA GLU A 865 -23.19 -46.95 -7.70
C GLU A 865 -23.50 -48.40 -8.11
N GLN A 866 -22.47 -49.18 -8.50
CA GLN A 866 -22.60 -50.60 -8.81
C GLN A 866 -22.50 -51.54 -7.60
N GLY A 867 -22.25 -51.01 -6.39
CA GLY A 867 -22.04 -51.80 -5.18
C GLY A 867 -20.68 -52.53 -5.11
N LYS A 868 -19.73 -52.22 -6.00
CA LYS A 868 -18.35 -52.75 -6.00
C LYS A 868 -17.46 -52.03 -4.97
N LEU A 869 -17.91 -51.95 -3.72
CA LEU A 869 -17.33 -51.09 -2.67
C LEU A 869 -15.85 -51.39 -2.37
N ALA A 870 -15.45 -52.67 -2.40
CA ALA A 870 -14.06 -53.08 -2.15
C ALA A 870 -13.07 -52.59 -3.23
N GLN A 871 -13.56 -52.25 -4.43
CA GLN A 871 -12.73 -51.68 -5.51
C GLN A 871 -12.72 -50.16 -5.47
N ALA A 872 -13.76 -49.54 -4.90
CA ALA A 872 -13.88 -48.08 -4.82
C ALA A 872 -12.93 -47.47 -3.78
N GLU A 873 -12.81 -48.09 -2.60
CA GLU A 873 -12.03 -47.55 -1.48
C GLU A 873 -10.55 -47.27 -1.84
N PRO A 874 -9.78 -48.22 -2.42
CA PRO A 874 -8.37 -47.96 -2.73
C PRO A 874 -8.16 -46.88 -3.78
N LEU A 875 -9.15 -46.66 -4.66
CA LEU A 875 -9.10 -45.61 -5.68
C LEU A 875 -9.28 -44.23 -5.07
N LEU A 876 -10.23 -44.08 -4.12
CA LEU A 876 -10.43 -42.82 -3.40
C LEU A 876 -9.24 -42.48 -2.50
N GLU A 877 -8.65 -43.47 -1.82
CA GLU A 877 -7.44 -43.27 -1.00
C GLU A 877 -6.24 -42.81 -1.86
N ARG A 878 -6.01 -43.45 -3.02
CA ARG A 878 -4.97 -43.03 -3.96
C ARG A 878 -5.21 -41.64 -4.53
N ALA A 879 -6.47 -41.31 -4.83
CA ALA A 879 -6.84 -39.98 -5.29
C ALA A 879 -6.52 -38.90 -4.24
N LEU A 880 -6.96 -39.12 -2.99
CA LEU A 880 -6.71 -38.20 -1.87
C LEU A 880 -5.21 -38.03 -1.63
N GLN A 881 -4.46 -39.12 -1.48
CA GLN A 881 -3.01 -39.07 -1.24
C GLN A 881 -2.27 -38.34 -2.38
N GLY A 882 -2.67 -38.59 -3.63
CA GLY A 882 -2.09 -37.92 -4.79
C GLY A 882 -2.34 -36.41 -4.78
N TYR A 883 -3.58 -35.99 -4.51
CA TYR A 883 -3.91 -34.56 -4.44
C TYR A 883 -3.23 -33.88 -3.25
N GLU A 884 -3.16 -34.51 -2.07
CA GLU A 884 -2.44 -33.95 -0.92
C GLU A 884 -0.94 -33.78 -1.21
N THR A 885 -0.34 -34.69 -1.98
CA THR A 885 1.08 -34.61 -2.37
C THR A 885 1.34 -33.44 -3.31
N VAL A 886 0.41 -33.15 -4.23
CA VAL A 886 0.58 -32.11 -5.26
C VAL A 886 0.11 -30.73 -4.79
N LEU A 887 -1.06 -30.67 -4.16
CA LEU A 887 -1.79 -29.44 -3.81
C LEU A 887 -1.72 -29.11 -2.31
N GLY A 888 -1.27 -30.03 -1.46
CA GLY A 888 -1.32 -29.92 0.00
C GLY A 888 -2.69 -30.32 0.60
N PRO A 889 -2.82 -30.31 1.95
CA PRO A 889 -4.02 -30.77 2.66
C PRO A 889 -5.23 -29.85 2.47
N CYS A 890 -4.98 -28.58 2.14
CA CYS A 890 -6.02 -27.58 1.93
C CYS A 890 -6.32 -27.33 0.43
N GLY A 891 -5.68 -28.08 -0.47
CA GLY A 891 -5.93 -27.96 -1.91
C GLY A 891 -7.35 -28.38 -2.25
N TRP A 892 -8.04 -27.65 -3.12
CA TRP A 892 -9.47 -27.90 -3.38
C TRP A 892 -9.76 -29.34 -3.80
N ALA A 893 -8.96 -29.91 -4.72
CA ALA A 893 -9.18 -31.28 -5.17
C ALA A 893 -8.82 -32.32 -4.08
N SER A 894 -7.91 -31.99 -3.15
CA SER A 894 -7.66 -32.79 -1.94
C SER A 894 -8.90 -32.82 -1.05
N LEU A 895 -9.53 -31.67 -0.85
CA LEU A 895 -10.75 -31.54 -0.03
C LEU A 895 -11.94 -32.27 -0.70
N GLU A 896 -12.10 -32.20 -2.02
CA GLU A 896 -13.13 -32.97 -2.75
C GLU A 896 -12.90 -34.48 -2.66
N ALA A 897 -11.64 -34.93 -2.79
CA ALA A 897 -11.32 -36.35 -2.61
C ALA A 897 -11.59 -36.81 -1.15
N ALA A 898 -11.28 -35.96 -0.16
CA ALA A 898 -11.60 -36.22 1.24
C ALA A 898 -13.11 -36.24 1.50
N GLU A 899 -13.90 -35.37 0.85
CA GLU A 899 -15.36 -35.39 0.91
C GLU A 899 -15.94 -36.69 0.35
N HIS A 900 -15.46 -37.14 -0.81
CA HIS A 900 -15.89 -38.40 -1.43
C HIS A 900 -15.54 -39.61 -0.57
N LEU A 901 -14.31 -39.67 -0.04
CA LEU A 901 -13.87 -40.75 0.84
C LEU A 901 -14.61 -40.73 2.19
N GLY A 902 -14.83 -39.54 2.76
CA GLY A 902 -15.60 -39.37 3.99
C GLY A 902 -17.06 -39.78 3.83
N SER A 903 -17.69 -39.44 2.69
CA SER A 903 -19.06 -39.89 2.37
C SER A 903 -19.13 -41.40 2.17
N PHE A 904 -18.13 -42.00 1.52
CA PHE A 904 -18.00 -43.46 1.41
C PHE A 904 -17.90 -44.13 2.78
N TYR A 905 -17.08 -43.61 3.69
CA TYR A 905 -16.98 -44.14 5.05
C TYR A 905 -18.26 -43.98 5.88
N LEU A 906 -19.02 -42.89 5.67
CA LEU A 906 -20.33 -42.70 6.29
C LEU A 906 -21.34 -43.79 5.86
N GLU A 907 -21.37 -44.15 4.57
CA GLU A 907 -22.22 -45.24 4.06
C GLU A 907 -21.85 -46.59 4.70
N GLN A 908 -20.55 -46.84 4.84
CA GLN A 908 -19.98 -48.03 5.48
C GLN A 908 -20.09 -48.06 7.01
N GLN A 909 -20.74 -47.07 7.64
CA GLN A 909 -20.83 -46.90 9.10
C GLN A 909 -19.46 -46.76 9.82
N ARG A 910 -18.41 -46.36 9.11
CA ARG A 910 -17.09 -46.05 9.66
C ARG A 910 -17.04 -44.58 10.09
N LEU A 911 -17.80 -44.28 11.15
CA LEU A 911 -18.17 -42.90 11.52
C LEU A 911 -16.97 -42.02 11.91
N ASP A 912 -15.97 -42.56 12.62
CA ASP A 912 -14.82 -41.76 13.08
C ASP A 912 -13.91 -41.29 11.93
N GLU A 913 -13.70 -42.15 10.93
CA GLU A 913 -12.91 -41.80 9.74
C GLU A 913 -13.67 -40.83 8.84
N ALA A 914 -14.99 -41.02 8.70
CA ALA A 914 -15.88 -40.10 8.01
C ALA A 914 -15.87 -38.72 8.68
N GLU A 915 -16.01 -38.66 10.01
CA GLU A 915 -15.97 -37.43 10.80
C GLU A 915 -14.67 -36.65 10.53
N ARG A 916 -13.51 -37.33 10.64
CA ARG A 916 -12.19 -36.70 10.46
C ARG A 916 -12.03 -36.09 9.07
N LEU A 917 -12.37 -36.83 8.02
CA LEU A 917 -12.22 -36.36 6.64
C LEU A 917 -13.20 -35.23 6.31
N LEU A 918 -14.47 -35.37 6.69
CA LEU A 918 -15.50 -34.38 6.40
C LEU A 918 -15.30 -33.08 7.21
N GLN A 919 -14.83 -33.16 8.45
CA GLN A 919 -14.43 -31.97 9.21
C GLN A 919 -13.28 -31.22 8.54
N CYS A 920 -12.25 -31.95 8.10
CA CYS A 920 -11.11 -31.36 7.40
C CYS A 920 -11.53 -30.73 6.07
N ALA A 921 -12.34 -31.44 5.27
CA ALA A 921 -12.90 -30.94 4.03
C ALA A 921 -13.72 -29.66 4.24
N LEU A 922 -14.64 -29.66 5.22
CA LEU A 922 -15.52 -28.52 5.50
C LEU A 922 -14.72 -27.28 5.94
N ALA A 923 -13.78 -27.46 6.87
CA ALA A 923 -12.92 -26.36 7.33
C ALA A 923 -12.05 -25.81 6.19
N GLY A 924 -11.52 -26.69 5.34
CA GLY A 924 -10.72 -26.29 4.17
C GLY A 924 -11.53 -25.52 3.13
N PHE A 925 -12.74 -25.99 2.81
CA PHE A 925 -13.61 -25.31 1.85
C PHE A 925 -14.03 -23.92 2.34
N GLU A 926 -14.37 -23.78 3.63
CA GLU A 926 -14.72 -22.49 4.24
C GLU A 926 -13.55 -21.51 4.26
N SER A 927 -12.34 -21.99 4.57
CA SER A 927 -11.14 -21.16 4.58
C SER A 927 -10.73 -20.69 3.18
N ALA A 928 -11.02 -21.47 2.13
CA ALA A 928 -10.58 -21.17 0.77
C ALA A 928 -11.55 -20.27 -0.01
N HIS A 929 -12.88 -20.39 0.21
CA HIS A 929 -13.89 -19.74 -0.65
C HIS A 929 -15.01 -19.01 0.09
N GLY A 930 -14.92 -18.85 1.41
CA GLY A 930 -15.95 -18.20 2.23
C GLY A 930 -17.17 -19.11 2.53
N PRO A 931 -18.22 -18.60 3.19
CA PRO A 931 -19.27 -19.44 3.83
C PRO A 931 -20.35 -20.04 2.88
N ALA A 932 -20.20 -20.00 1.55
CA ALA A 932 -21.29 -20.35 0.62
C ALA A 932 -20.86 -20.98 -0.74
N THR A 933 -20.55 -22.28 -0.77
CA THR A 933 -20.33 -23.06 -2.01
C THR A 933 -21.12 -24.37 -2.01
N ARG A 934 -21.31 -25.00 -3.18
CA ARG A 934 -22.00 -26.31 -3.33
C ARG A 934 -21.31 -27.41 -2.51
N GLN A 935 -19.98 -27.37 -2.45
CA GLN A 935 -19.12 -28.30 -1.71
C GLN A 935 -19.32 -28.14 -0.20
N ILE A 936 -19.40 -26.89 0.31
CA ILE A 936 -19.74 -26.63 1.72
C ILE A 936 -21.12 -27.21 2.04
N ALA A 937 -22.11 -27.00 1.16
CA ALA A 937 -23.45 -27.54 1.37
C ALA A 937 -23.46 -29.07 1.48
N THR A 938 -22.74 -29.75 0.59
CA THR A 938 -22.69 -31.22 0.53
C THR A 938 -21.87 -31.81 1.68
N THR A 939 -20.69 -31.24 1.96
CA THR A 939 -19.83 -31.68 3.06
C THR A 939 -20.50 -31.45 4.42
N ALA A 940 -21.13 -30.30 4.64
CA ALA A 940 -21.87 -30.02 5.88
C ALA A 940 -23.05 -30.98 6.05
N LYS A 941 -23.77 -31.34 4.98
CA LYS A 941 -24.83 -32.35 5.01
C LYS A 941 -24.28 -33.73 5.41
N SER A 942 -23.18 -34.17 4.80
CA SER A 942 -22.57 -35.46 5.11
C SER A 942 -22.07 -35.50 6.56
N LEU A 943 -21.42 -34.44 7.04
CA LEU A 943 -20.97 -34.36 8.43
C LEU A 943 -22.14 -34.31 9.42
N ALA A 944 -23.23 -33.62 9.07
CA ALA A 944 -24.46 -33.63 9.88
C ALA A 944 -25.05 -35.05 10.00
N CYS A 945 -25.02 -35.84 8.93
CA CYS A 945 -25.44 -37.25 8.96
C CYS A 945 -24.53 -38.13 9.83
N VAL A 946 -23.21 -37.86 9.87
CA VAL A 946 -22.29 -38.54 10.81
C VAL A 946 -22.71 -38.23 12.25
N TYR A 947 -22.90 -36.95 12.58
CA TYR A 947 -23.30 -36.52 13.92
C TYR A 947 -24.68 -37.04 14.34
N GLN A 948 -25.64 -37.09 13.40
CA GLN A 948 -26.95 -37.68 13.63
C GLN A 948 -26.84 -39.16 14.01
N LYS A 949 -26.00 -39.95 13.32
CA LYS A 949 -25.74 -41.37 13.64
C LYS A 949 -24.98 -41.57 14.97
N GLN A 950 -24.19 -40.58 15.39
CA GLN A 950 -23.51 -40.58 16.68
C GLN A 950 -24.39 -40.05 17.84
N GLY A 951 -25.58 -39.52 17.55
CA GLY A 951 -26.47 -38.91 18.55
C GLY A 951 -26.11 -37.47 18.95
N LYS A 952 -25.16 -36.82 18.27
CA LYS A 952 -24.78 -35.40 18.44
C LYS A 952 -25.80 -34.49 17.71
N LEU A 953 -27.06 -34.49 18.19
CA LEU A 953 -28.20 -33.93 17.44
C LEU A 953 -28.16 -32.41 17.27
N VAL A 954 -27.65 -31.67 18.25
CA VAL A 954 -27.56 -30.19 18.20
C VAL A 954 -26.56 -29.78 17.13
N GLU A 955 -25.37 -30.37 17.17
CA GLU A 955 -24.29 -30.13 16.22
C GLU A 955 -24.70 -30.56 14.79
N ALA A 956 -25.47 -31.64 14.65
CA ALA A 956 -26.05 -32.03 13.38
C ALA A 956 -27.01 -30.96 12.83
N GLY A 957 -27.85 -30.37 13.70
CA GLY A 957 -28.77 -29.30 13.31
C GLY A 957 -28.05 -28.04 12.83
N ASP A 958 -26.97 -27.64 13.51
CA ASP A 958 -26.15 -26.50 13.11
C ASP A 958 -25.50 -26.72 11.73
N LEU A 959 -25.04 -27.93 11.45
CA LEU A 959 -24.48 -28.30 10.14
C LEU A 959 -25.55 -28.37 9.04
N PHE A 960 -26.76 -28.87 9.33
CA PHE A 960 -27.87 -28.81 8.39
C PHE A 960 -28.29 -27.37 8.10
N ALA A 961 -28.25 -26.49 9.09
CA ALA A 961 -28.52 -25.05 8.90
C ALA A 961 -27.46 -24.40 8.00
N ARG A 962 -26.17 -24.73 8.20
CA ARG A 962 -25.08 -24.30 7.32
C ARG A 962 -25.23 -24.84 5.90
N SER A 963 -25.62 -26.11 5.75
CA SER A 963 -25.91 -26.72 4.45
C SER A 963 -27.04 -25.99 3.72
N PHE A 964 -28.14 -25.70 4.42
CA PHE A 964 -29.25 -24.92 3.88
C PHE A 964 -28.84 -23.51 3.47
N HIS A 965 -28.11 -22.79 4.32
CA HIS A 965 -27.61 -21.45 4.00
C HIS A 965 -26.69 -21.45 2.78
N ALA A 966 -25.80 -22.43 2.66
CA ALA A 966 -24.92 -22.59 1.50
C ALA A 966 -25.71 -22.89 0.22
N CYS A 967 -26.72 -23.78 0.26
CA CYS A 967 -27.62 -24.02 -0.87
C CYS A 967 -28.43 -22.77 -1.25
N GLN A 968 -29.00 -22.07 -0.27
CA GLN A 968 -29.78 -20.84 -0.49
C GLN A 968 -28.93 -19.77 -1.16
N SER A 969 -27.68 -19.61 -0.71
CA SER A 969 -26.75 -18.63 -1.26
C SER A 969 -26.26 -19.02 -2.66
N ALA A 970 -26.02 -20.31 -2.91
CA ALA A 970 -25.48 -20.79 -4.19
C ALA A 970 -26.54 -20.92 -5.29
N HIS A 971 -27.77 -21.28 -4.94
CA HIS A 971 -28.81 -21.67 -5.91
C HIS A 971 -30.13 -20.88 -5.76
N GLY A 972 -30.26 -20.04 -4.71
CA GLY A 972 -31.49 -19.30 -4.38
C GLY A 972 -32.43 -20.08 -3.44
N GLU A 973 -33.37 -19.36 -2.80
CA GLU A 973 -34.34 -19.91 -1.83
C GLU A 973 -35.30 -20.94 -2.47
N ASP A 974 -35.53 -20.86 -3.79
CA ASP A 974 -36.41 -21.74 -4.57
C ASP A 974 -35.68 -22.83 -5.37
N SER A 975 -34.43 -23.19 -5.04
CA SER A 975 -33.75 -24.30 -5.74
C SER A 975 -34.14 -25.67 -5.18
N LEU A 976 -34.08 -26.72 -6.01
CA LEU A 976 -34.32 -28.09 -5.55
C LEU A 976 -33.34 -28.49 -4.44
N GLU A 977 -32.08 -28.02 -4.52
CA GLU A 977 -31.05 -28.21 -3.51
C GLU A 977 -31.39 -27.51 -2.19
N ALA A 978 -31.86 -26.25 -2.22
CA ALA A 978 -32.28 -25.53 -1.02
C ALA A 978 -33.51 -26.18 -0.38
N VAL A 979 -34.50 -26.59 -1.19
CA VAL A 979 -35.70 -27.30 -0.73
C VAL A 979 -35.34 -28.62 -0.04
N ARG A 980 -34.44 -29.43 -0.63
CA ARG A 980 -33.96 -30.66 -0.01
C ARG A 980 -33.16 -30.40 1.27
N ALA A 981 -32.37 -29.33 1.32
CA ALA A 981 -31.64 -28.93 2.53
C ALA A 981 -32.59 -28.46 3.65
N MET A 982 -33.65 -27.70 3.32
CA MET A 982 -34.72 -27.33 4.26
C MET A 982 -35.39 -28.57 4.86
N ARG A 983 -35.67 -29.60 4.04
CA ARG A 983 -36.25 -30.87 4.52
C ARG A 983 -35.35 -31.56 5.53
N ASN A 984 -34.04 -31.62 5.28
CA ASN A 984 -33.08 -32.22 6.21
C ASN A 984 -32.99 -31.45 7.54
N LEU A 985 -32.96 -30.11 7.47
CA LEU A 985 -32.95 -29.26 8.66
C LEU A 985 -34.26 -29.40 9.47
N ALA A 986 -35.41 -29.47 8.81
CA ALA A 986 -36.70 -29.66 9.47
C ALA A 986 -36.76 -31.00 10.21
N ARG A 987 -36.26 -32.08 9.58
CA ARG A 987 -36.15 -33.40 10.24
C ARG A 987 -35.22 -33.35 11.45
N SER A 988 -34.11 -32.62 11.38
CA SER A 988 -33.22 -32.44 12.52
C SER A 988 -33.90 -31.70 13.68
N TYR A 989 -34.70 -30.67 13.41
CA TYR A 989 -35.48 -30.00 14.44
C TYR A 989 -36.53 -30.91 15.10
N GLU A 990 -37.16 -31.81 14.35
CA GLU A 990 -38.05 -32.83 14.95
C GLU A 990 -37.29 -33.75 15.91
N GLU A 991 -36.11 -34.25 15.51
CA GLU A 991 -35.29 -35.15 16.33
C GLU A 991 -34.76 -34.46 17.60
N GLN A 992 -34.54 -33.15 17.56
CA GLN A 992 -34.15 -32.33 18.73
C GLN A 992 -35.33 -32.00 19.66
N GLY A 993 -36.56 -32.43 19.35
CA GLY A 993 -37.75 -32.06 20.12
C GLY A 993 -38.14 -30.58 19.97
N ARG A 994 -37.79 -29.97 18.83
CA ARG A 994 -38.10 -28.57 18.46
C ARG A 994 -39.16 -28.51 17.32
N PRO A 995 -40.42 -28.98 17.50
CA PRO A 995 -41.39 -29.23 16.40
C PRO A 995 -41.97 -27.97 15.73
N GLU A 996 -42.08 -26.86 16.45
CA GLU A 996 -42.61 -25.61 15.90
C GLU A 996 -41.70 -25.03 14.80
N GLU A 997 -40.39 -25.12 15.01
CA GLU A 997 -39.36 -24.71 14.05
C GLU A 997 -39.36 -25.63 12.82
N ALA A 998 -39.49 -26.94 13.04
CA ALA A 998 -39.64 -27.93 11.97
C ALA A 998 -40.86 -27.65 11.09
N ARG A 999 -42.01 -27.32 11.71
CA ARG A 999 -43.26 -27.00 11.01
C ARG A 999 -43.11 -25.77 10.12
N ASN A 1000 -42.58 -24.66 10.67
CA ASN A 1000 -42.37 -23.42 9.91
C ASN A 1000 -41.47 -23.67 8.69
N LEU A 1001 -40.35 -24.38 8.90
CA LEU A 1001 -39.43 -24.69 7.81
C LEU A 1001 -40.05 -25.63 6.77
N MET A 1002 -40.86 -26.61 7.19
CA MET A 1002 -41.53 -27.54 6.28
C MET A 1002 -42.64 -26.85 5.47
N GLU A 1003 -43.34 -25.86 6.02
CA GLU A 1003 -44.30 -25.02 5.27
C GLU A 1003 -43.60 -24.21 4.17
N ARG A 1004 -42.41 -23.66 4.46
CA ARG A 1004 -41.56 -23.00 3.45
C ARG A 1004 -41.04 -23.99 2.40
N CYS A 1005 -40.63 -25.17 2.83
CA CYS A 1005 -40.21 -26.27 1.95
C CYS A 1005 -41.34 -26.68 1.00
N LEU A 1006 -42.58 -26.78 1.48
CA LEU A 1006 -43.75 -27.11 0.66
C LEU A 1006 -43.98 -26.06 -0.43
N ALA A 1007 -43.94 -24.77 -0.08
CA ALA A 1007 -44.07 -23.68 -1.06
C ALA A 1007 -42.98 -23.75 -2.14
N GLY A 1008 -41.74 -24.07 -1.77
CA GLY A 1008 -40.64 -24.29 -2.71
C GLY A 1008 -40.85 -25.53 -3.59
N CYS A 1009 -41.23 -26.68 -3.02
CA CYS A 1009 -41.56 -27.90 -3.76
C CYS A 1009 -42.67 -27.66 -4.80
N GLU A 1010 -43.76 -26.99 -4.41
CA GLU A 1010 -44.88 -26.69 -5.31
C GLU A 1010 -44.44 -25.80 -6.48
N LYS A 1011 -43.52 -24.86 -6.23
CA LYS A 1011 -42.99 -23.95 -7.25
C LYS A 1011 -42.01 -24.64 -8.22
N VAL A 1012 -41.15 -25.53 -7.70
CA VAL A 1012 -40.06 -26.16 -8.48
C VAL A 1012 -40.50 -27.44 -9.17
N LEU A 1013 -41.20 -28.31 -8.44
CA LEU A 1013 -41.56 -29.67 -8.87
C LEU A 1013 -43.04 -29.77 -9.28
N GLY A 1014 -43.86 -28.79 -8.90
CA GLY A 1014 -45.31 -28.83 -9.04
C GLY A 1014 -45.98 -29.54 -7.87
N SER A 1015 -47.26 -29.20 -7.62
CA SER A 1015 -48.07 -29.76 -6.55
C SER A 1015 -48.35 -31.28 -6.67
N SER A 1016 -48.11 -31.91 -7.84
CA SER A 1016 -48.35 -33.34 -8.10
C SER A 1016 -47.11 -34.25 -8.01
N HIS A 1017 -45.92 -33.71 -7.79
CA HIS A 1017 -44.68 -34.50 -7.71
C HIS A 1017 -44.61 -35.30 -6.40
N SER A 1018 -44.02 -36.52 -6.40
CA SER A 1018 -44.03 -37.38 -5.19
C SER A 1018 -43.34 -36.69 -4.01
N GLU A 1019 -42.19 -36.04 -4.22
CA GLU A 1019 -41.51 -35.26 -3.17
C GLU A 1019 -42.38 -34.12 -2.61
N THR A 1020 -43.23 -33.48 -3.43
CA THR A 1020 -44.15 -32.43 -2.98
C THR A 1020 -45.26 -33.03 -2.12
N GLN A 1021 -45.82 -34.17 -2.53
CA GLN A 1021 -46.85 -34.91 -1.78
C GLN A 1021 -46.31 -35.44 -0.43
N GLU A 1022 -45.07 -35.95 -0.41
CA GLU A 1022 -44.39 -36.35 0.81
C GLU A 1022 -44.18 -35.16 1.75
N THR A 1023 -43.73 -34.03 1.23
CA THR A 1023 -43.57 -32.78 1.99
C THR A 1023 -44.91 -32.32 2.57
N GLN A 1024 -45.99 -32.38 1.77
CA GLN A 1024 -47.36 -32.06 2.21
C GLN A 1024 -47.82 -32.98 3.35
N HIS A 1025 -47.57 -34.28 3.25
CA HIS A 1025 -47.90 -35.24 4.31
C HIS A 1025 -47.11 -34.95 5.60
N MET A 1026 -45.83 -34.54 5.49
CA MET A 1026 -45.02 -34.14 6.64
C MET A 1026 -45.55 -32.87 7.32
N VAL A 1027 -45.96 -31.86 6.55
CA VAL A 1027 -46.60 -30.64 7.09
C VAL A 1027 -47.89 -30.98 7.85
N LEU A 1028 -48.74 -31.86 7.30
CA LEU A 1028 -49.97 -32.30 7.96
C LEU A 1028 -49.68 -33.02 9.28
N ARG A 1029 -48.73 -33.97 9.29
CA ARG A 1029 -48.29 -34.65 10.51
C ARG A 1029 -47.78 -33.68 11.59
N LEU A 1030 -47.04 -32.64 11.19
CA LEU A 1030 -46.52 -31.61 12.09
C LEU A 1030 -47.60 -30.66 12.62
N ARG A 1031 -48.72 -30.48 11.90
CA ARG A 1031 -49.87 -29.66 12.33
C ARG A 1031 -50.77 -30.39 13.32
N ASP A 1032 -50.98 -31.68 13.12
CA ASP A 1032 -51.93 -32.47 13.92
C ASP A 1032 -51.34 -32.97 15.26
N GLY A 1033 -50.06 -32.67 15.53
CA GLY A 1033 -49.32 -33.16 16.69
C GLY A 1033 -49.07 -34.67 16.63
N PRO A 1034 -48.28 -35.25 17.55
CA PRO A 1034 -48.15 -36.70 17.62
C PRO A 1034 -49.54 -37.30 17.91
N VAL A 1035 -50.11 -38.00 16.94
CA VAL A 1035 -51.25 -38.89 17.17
C VAL A 1035 -50.77 -39.92 18.20
N SER A 1036 -51.21 -39.79 19.45
CA SER A 1036 -50.91 -40.75 20.51
C SER A 1036 -51.40 -42.13 20.08
N GLY A 1037 -50.46 -42.99 19.70
CA GLY A 1037 -50.61 -44.43 19.49
C GLY A 1037 -49.83 -45.19 20.56
#